data_AF-A0A496V8M0-F1
#
_entry.id   AF-A0A496V8M0-F1
#
_cell.length_a   1.000
_cell.length_b   1.000
_cell.length_c   1.000
_cell.angle_alpha   90.00
_cell.angle_beta   90.00
_cell.angle_gamma   90.00
#
_symmetry.space_group_name_H-M   'P 1'
#
loop_
_entity.id
_entity.type
_entity.pdbx_description
1 polymer ?
#
loop_
_entity_poly.entity_id
_entity_poly.type
_entity_poly.pdbx_seq_one_letter_code
_entity_poly.pdbx_strand_id
1 'polypeptide(L)'
;MGTKYKIVLLSSAVVLSLLILGGLNLSEDEAVIHIAFVGPLSGESAVVGQSMAQALQLYFNTINEQGGINQKKVVLDVFDDQNDVNQAIKAAQEIVEQDRAVAVIGHNCSACSIKAGKEVYKKQGIPAVSPVSTQIEVTQDNDWYFRTVFNDNLQARFLANYAKHFLQQQRVSLIYTDEVYGAYLASVFEKTSQALKIDIKYKWLLSSDNNLEPQMAQIVSELQTKADAGLIFMATYAPEGVKLVKLIRDAGIKNLLMAPDSYASKRFSEGFWNYKKEKLSPGYYTNGLYVSTPFILDTANRRAHYFNARYQEQSQEERLPWQAFSAVDAATVLIEALKQAEIQGERETLVADRQKIRDILFNYFNTPERAVEGNSGLIFFDEHGDAFKSVLMGVYKNNHLISAFNQLQIRPRRYEESDILDSALEEGRILLSDDQSLYKTDVVYTGIQLNSISDFNPKTVTYRVDFFLWFRFQGEIDPQKINFLNAVEPIQLGTAIIDEKIGKENYRLYRVKGHFNGNIHASEHQFFLNQHLLGISFRHRDLDQNRLSYATDVLGMDLMEKTSLLDNIEEIQERSALENWTIKSIDFFPGRLKKKLLGNPKYLVPGNRVEYSTFNADIWMSSNAYVYHALIRSEFVVVFLVFSAVMTLLLILVSSKDNQVNRLKYILFFQAIFAVMLLISTEIVVIHWMREHIHSVSIETFITAFNVLWWLIPAILLHIAVERFFWLPLEKKTGRTVPNLMRFLTALLIYLLALFGIIGFVFERPITSLLATSGVVAMIVGLAVQMNLSNIFSGIALNIERSLRIGDWVKIGTFDEGKVVNMNWRVTQIETRKGYILSIPNSTVSTSDIHNFSYPDDQYWLLSRVPLDPKHDPIKVEEILMNAVLSVEKDIVKDVKPRIWLENIQVENVSDWTATYVIFFKTENYQHKFRVLKNVWKSIWVHLNQAGIMPTTTIPALEAEQEQNIVLIPSQLDEVLSKNKLQNMMTSA
;
A
#
# COMPACT_ATOMS: atom_id res chain seq x y z
N MET A 1 25.24 30.68 24.64
CA MET A 1 25.97 29.59 23.94
C MET A 1 25.58 28.16 24.40
N GLY A 2 24.48 27.94 25.15
CA GLY A 2 24.30 26.71 25.95
C GLY A 2 23.23 25.67 25.53
N THR A 3 22.43 25.89 24.48
CA THR A 3 21.30 24.98 24.15
C THR A 3 21.40 24.38 22.74
N LYS A 4 21.90 25.16 21.77
CA LYS A 4 22.07 24.73 20.37
C LYS A 4 23.13 23.61 20.20
N TYR A 5 24.20 23.64 20.99
CA TYR A 5 25.25 22.62 20.96
C TYR A 5 24.82 21.29 21.59
N LYS A 6 23.91 21.31 22.58
CA LYS A 6 23.42 20.08 23.22
C LYS A 6 22.53 19.25 22.29
N ILE A 7 21.70 19.91 21.48
CA ILE A 7 20.86 19.24 20.46
C ILE A 7 21.75 18.66 19.36
N VAL A 8 22.78 19.39 18.92
CA VAL A 8 23.74 18.93 17.91
C VAL A 8 24.57 17.74 18.42
N LEU A 9 25.01 17.74 19.68
CA LEU A 9 25.71 16.62 20.31
C LEU A 9 24.82 15.40 20.49
N LEU A 10 23.54 15.58 20.86
CA LEU A 10 22.59 14.47 20.99
C LEU A 10 22.26 13.86 19.61
N SER A 11 22.04 14.69 18.59
CA SER A 11 21.74 14.21 17.23
C SER A 11 22.95 13.58 16.57
N SER A 12 24.16 14.09 16.80
CA SER A 12 25.39 13.46 16.30
C SER A 12 25.75 12.19 17.07
N ALA A 13 25.47 12.11 18.37
CA ALA A 13 25.58 10.87 19.12
C ALA A 13 24.59 9.80 18.63
N VAL A 14 23.33 10.18 18.34
CA VAL A 14 22.31 9.27 17.78
C VAL A 14 22.67 8.80 16.37
N VAL A 15 23.14 9.70 15.49
CA VAL A 15 23.62 9.36 14.15
C VAL A 15 24.90 8.52 14.19
N LEU A 16 25.82 8.80 15.11
CA LEU A 16 27.03 7.98 15.29
C LEU A 16 26.69 6.61 15.90
N SER A 17 25.73 6.53 16.83
CA SER A 17 25.23 5.25 17.34
C SER A 17 24.44 4.47 16.28
N LEU A 18 23.71 5.13 15.37
CA LEU A 18 23.05 4.49 14.23
C LEU A 18 24.02 4.12 13.11
N LEU A 19 25.14 4.84 12.95
CA LEU A 19 26.25 4.46 12.06
C LEU A 19 27.09 3.32 12.66
N ILE A 20 27.14 3.19 13.99
CA ILE A 20 27.77 2.05 14.67
C ILE A 20 26.83 0.85 14.70
N LEU A 21 25.51 1.04 14.85
CA LEU A 21 24.48 -0.01 14.76
C LEU A 21 24.18 -0.45 13.32
N GLY A 22 24.31 0.45 12.34
CA GLY A 22 24.09 0.16 10.90
C GLY A 22 25.37 -0.05 10.10
N GLY A 23 26.55 0.30 10.65
CA GLY A 23 27.86 0.17 10.01
C GLY A 23 28.77 -0.88 10.65
N LEU A 24 28.30 -1.61 11.66
CA LEU A 24 28.88 -2.91 12.09
C LEU A 24 28.11 -4.06 11.44
N ASN A 25 27.94 -4.03 10.13
CA ASN A 25 28.02 -5.25 9.34
C ASN A 25 29.27 -5.08 8.48
N LEU A 26 30.43 -5.16 9.14
CA LEU A 26 31.61 -5.71 8.47
C LEU A 26 31.13 -7.01 7.85
N SER A 27 31.30 -7.13 6.54
CA SER A 27 31.05 -8.35 5.79
C SER A 27 31.80 -9.51 6.46
N GLU A 28 31.15 -10.19 7.39
CA GLU A 28 31.31 -11.63 7.48
C GLU A 28 30.83 -12.15 6.13
N ASP A 29 31.66 -12.93 5.45
CA ASP A 29 31.21 -13.72 4.29
C ASP A 29 29.86 -14.34 4.67
N GLU A 30 28.78 -13.92 4.01
CA GLU A 30 27.43 -14.41 4.33
C GLU A 30 27.51 -15.94 4.27
N ALA A 31 27.37 -16.62 5.40
CA ALA A 31 27.46 -18.07 5.42
C ALA A 31 26.36 -18.65 4.50
N VAL A 32 26.77 -19.40 3.48
CA VAL A 32 25.91 -19.95 2.44
C VAL A 32 25.81 -21.46 2.57
N ILE A 33 24.60 -22.00 2.40
CA ILE A 33 24.36 -23.44 2.26
C ILE A 33 24.14 -23.76 0.78
N HIS A 34 25.00 -24.60 0.23
CA HIS A 34 24.92 -25.02 -1.18
C HIS A 34 24.10 -26.29 -1.33
N ILE A 35 23.09 -26.28 -2.20
CA ILE A 35 22.35 -27.46 -2.65
C ILE A 35 22.53 -27.59 -4.15
N ALA A 36 23.00 -28.76 -4.60
CA ALA A 36 23.17 -29.01 -6.03
C ALA A 36 21.85 -29.48 -6.66
N PHE A 37 21.53 -28.99 -7.84
CA PHE A 37 20.50 -29.53 -8.71
C PHE A 37 21.14 -30.07 -9.99
N VAL A 38 20.78 -31.30 -10.36
CA VAL A 38 21.25 -31.93 -11.60
C VAL A 38 20.06 -32.39 -12.43
N GLY A 39 20.02 -31.94 -13.69
CA GLY A 39 19.00 -32.34 -14.64
C GLY A 39 19.30 -31.87 -16.07
N PRO A 40 18.41 -32.14 -17.02
CA PRO A 40 18.64 -31.85 -18.44
C PRO A 40 18.36 -30.38 -18.71
N LEU A 41 19.40 -29.56 -18.77
CA LEU A 41 19.30 -28.12 -19.03
C LEU A 41 19.52 -27.80 -20.51
N SER A 42 20.12 -28.73 -21.25
CA SER A 42 20.25 -28.72 -22.70
C SER A 42 19.76 -30.04 -23.33
N GLY A 43 19.75 -30.11 -24.67
CA GLY A 43 19.24 -31.26 -25.41
C GLY A 43 17.70 -31.30 -25.51
N GLU A 44 17.15 -32.46 -25.93
CA GLU A 44 15.71 -32.60 -26.20
C GLU A 44 14.81 -32.48 -24.96
N SER A 45 15.37 -32.67 -23.77
CA SER A 45 14.64 -32.62 -22.49
C SER A 45 14.85 -31.31 -21.73
N ALA A 46 15.52 -30.32 -22.34
CA ALA A 46 15.88 -29.03 -21.73
C ALA A 46 14.70 -28.31 -21.08
N VAL A 47 13.53 -28.31 -21.74
CA VAL A 47 12.32 -27.64 -21.25
C VAL A 47 11.93 -28.14 -19.86
N VAL A 48 12.05 -29.44 -19.60
CA VAL A 48 11.70 -30.03 -18.31
C VAL A 48 12.72 -29.65 -17.24
N GLY A 49 14.02 -29.80 -17.51
CA GLY A 49 15.05 -29.44 -16.52
C GLY A 49 15.12 -27.95 -16.23
N GLN A 50 14.91 -27.08 -17.22
CA GLN A 50 14.82 -25.63 -17.02
C GLN A 50 13.64 -25.24 -16.13
N SER A 51 12.46 -25.84 -16.34
CA SER A 51 11.30 -25.59 -15.47
C SER A 51 11.54 -26.02 -14.02
N MET A 52 12.25 -27.14 -13.79
CA MET A 52 12.65 -27.58 -12.45
C MET A 52 13.66 -26.61 -11.82
N ALA A 53 14.69 -26.19 -12.56
CA ALA A 53 15.70 -25.25 -12.07
C ALA A 53 15.07 -23.89 -11.71
N GLN A 54 14.18 -23.36 -12.55
CA GLN A 54 13.47 -22.10 -12.30
C GLN A 54 12.55 -22.20 -11.06
N ALA A 55 11.82 -23.31 -10.90
CA ALA A 55 10.99 -23.54 -9.74
C ALA A 55 11.82 -23.66 -8.44
N LEU A 56 12.93 -24.39 -8.48
CA LEU A 56 13.86 -24.50 -7.35
C LEU A 56 14.47 -23.14 -6.98
N GLN A 57 14.88 -22.35 -7.97
CA GLN A 57 15.42 -21.01 -7.75
C GLN A 57 14.38 -20.09 -7.11
N LEU A 58 13.14 -20.10 -7.60
CA LEU A 58 12.04 -19.34 -7.01
C LEU A 58 11.78 -19.76 -5.56
N TYR A 59 11.78 -21.07 -5.30
CA TYR A 59 11.57 -21.61 -3.96
C TYR A 59 12.69 -21.16 -2.99
N PHE A 60 13.96 -21.28 -3.36
CA PHE A 60 15.08 -20.84 -2.52
C PHE A 60 15.15 -19.32 -2.36
N ASN A 61 14.84 -18.55 -3.39
CA ASN A 61 14.70 -17.09 -3.26
C ASN A 61 13.64 -16.73 -2.22
N THR A 62 12.50 -17.43 -2.23
CA THR A 62 11.41 -17.21 -1.26
C THR A 62 11.87 -17.55 0.18
N ILE A 63 12.68 -18.59 0.37
CA ILE A 63 13.28 -18.91 1.68
C ILE A 63 14.29 -17.83 2.11
N ASN A 64 15.14 -17.38 1.19
CA ASN A 64 16.15 -16.36 1.47
C ASN A 64 15.53 -15.00 1.80
N GLU A 65 14.42 -14.63 1.14
CA GLU A 65 13.61 -13.45 1.46
C GLU A 65 13.01 -13.52 2.88
N GLN A 66 12.86 -14.72 3.45
CA GLN A 66 12.37 -14.98 4.81
C GLN A 66 13.50 -15.10 5.85
N GLY A 67 14.74 -14.75 5.49
CA GLY A 67 15.90 -14.80 6.39
C GLY A 67 16.74 -16.08 6.29
N GLY A 68 16.46 -16.95 5.32
CA GLY A 68 17.27 -18.16 5.07
C GLY A 68 17.05 -19.28 6.10
N ILE A 69 17.99 -20.21 6.20
CA ILE A 69 18.01 -21.26 7.24
C ILE A 69 19.05 -20.87 8.28
N ASN A 70 18.66 -20.70 9.55
CA ASN A 70 19.58 -20.30 10.62
C ASN A 70 20.40 -19.04 10.26
N GLN A 71 19.77 -18.06 9.59
CA GLN A 71 20.38 -16.83 9.04
C GLN A 71 21.39 -17.06 7.90
N LYS A 72 21.48 -18.28 7.37
CA LYS A 72 22.31 -18.64 6.21
C LYS A 72 21.49 -18.67 4.94
N LYS A 73 22.02 -18.09 3.86
CA LYS A 73 21.35 -18.13 2.55
C LYS A 73 21.51 -19.50 1.92
N VAL A 74 20.46 -19.98 1.25
CA VAL A 74 20.47 -21.20 0.46
C VAL A 74 20.76 -20.85 -1.00
N VAL A 75 21.79 -21.45 -1.59
CA VAL A 75 22.17 -21.26 -2.99
C VAL A 75 22.00 -22.56 -3.77
N LEU A 76 21.39 -22.44 -4.95
CA LEU A 76 21.21 -23.53 -5.90
C LEU A 76 22.42 -23.59 -6.84
N ASP A 77 23.21 -24.65 -6.75
CA ASP A 77 24.24 -24.94 -7.75
C ASP A 77 23.65 -25.83 -8.84
N VAL A 78 23.70 -25.39 -10.10
CA VAL A 78 22.96 -26.04 -11.20
C VAL A 78 23.92 -26.72 -12.16
N PHE A 79 23.69 -28.02 -12.44
CA PHE A 79 24.52 -28.84 -13.32
C PHE A 79 23.67 -29.49 -14.42
N ASP A 80 24.22 -29.54 -15.64
CA ASP A 80 23.57 -30.13 -16.81
C ASP A 80 24.00 -31.59 -17.01
N ASP A 81 23.06 -32.52 -16.96
CA ASP A 81 23.30 -33.93 -17.30
C ASP A 81 22.80 -34.31 -18.70
N GLN A 82 22.14 -33.40 -19.43
CA GLN A 82 21.57 -33.64 -20.77
C GLN A 82 20.66 -34.87 -20.87
N ASN A 83 20.18 -35.40 -19.74
CA ASN A 83 19.48 -36.68 -19.67
C ASN A 83 20.33 -37.89 -20.14
N ASP A 84 21.66 -37.79 -20.05
CA ASP A 84 22.64 -38.80 -20.45
C ASP A 84 23.40 -39.36 -19.24
N VAL A 85 23.65 -40.67 -19.25
CA VAL A 85 24.29 -41.37 -18.12
C VAL A 85 25.74 -40.92 -17.90
N ASN A 86 26.51 -40.70 -18.96
CA ASN A 86 27.92 -40.33 -18.83
C ASN A 86 28.06 -38.88 -18.36
N GLN A 87 27.22 -37.98 -18.88
CA GLN A 87 27.16 -36.60 -18.40
C GLN A 87 26.66 -36.53 -16.95
N ALA A 88 25.71 -37.36 -16.55
CA ALA A 88 25.25 -37.44 -15.15
C ALA A 88 26.38 -37.84 -14.18
N ILE A 89 27.21 -38.83 -14.54
CA ILE A 89 28.37 -39.21 -13.74
C ILE A 89 29.39 -38.06 -13.67
N LYS A 90 29.62 -37.37 -14.79
CA LYS A 90 30.54 -36.22 -14.83
C LYS A 90 30.05 -35.06 -13.95
N ALA A 91 28.76 -34.72 -14.03
CA ALA A 91 28.15 -33.70 -13.17
C ALA A 91 28.26 -34.09 -11.68
N ALA A 92 28.01 -35.36 -11.36
CA ALA A 92 28.17 -35.89 -10.00
C ALA A 92 29.62 -35.78 -9.50
N GLN A 93 30.61 -36.07 -10.37
CA GLN A 93 32.03 -35.90 -10.05
C GLN A 93 32.39 -34.43 -9.83
N GLU A 94 31.87 -33.52 -10.64
CA GLU A 94 32.07 -32.08 -10.47
C GLU A 94 31.52 -31.57 -9.12
N ILE A 95 30.35 -32.06 -8.70
CA ILE A 95 29.79 -31.75 -7.36
C ILE A 95 30.72 -32.20 -6.25
N VAL A 96 31.32 -33.39 -6.38
CA VAL A 96 32.29 -33.94 -5.43
C VAL A 96 33.57 -33.10 -5.42
N GLU A 97 34.07 -32.70 -6.59
CA GLU A 97 35.27 -31.86 -6.72
C GLU A 97 35.08 -30.46 -6.12
N GLN A 98 33.90 -29.86 -6.29
CA GLN A 98 33.57 -28.57 -5.69
C GLN A 98 33.44 -28.63 -4.15
N ASP A 99 33.11 -29.80 -3.60
CA ASP A 99 33.11 -30.10 -2.16
C ASP A 99 32.42 -29.05 -1.28
N ARG A 100 31.24 -28.60 -1.72
CA ARG A 100 30.43 -27.57 -1.02
C ARG A 100 28.97 -27.93 -0.84
N ALA A 101 28.41 -28.76 -1.73
CA ALA A 101 26.99 -29.12 -1.68
C ALA A 101 26.68 -30.03 -0.48
N VAL A 102 25.68 -29.67 0.33
CA VAL A 102 25.21 -30.48 1.47
C VAL A 102 24.27 -31.61 1.03
N ALA A 103 23.62 -31.45 -0.12
CA ALA A 103 22.70 -32.42 -0.71
C ALA A 103 22.55 -32.19 -2.22
N VAL A 104 22.00 -33.19 -2.91
CA VAL A 104 21.70 -33.14 -4.35
C VAL A 104 20.20 -33.33 -4.59
N ILE A 105 19.62 -32.52 -5.47
CA ILE A 105 18.29 -32.72 -6.05
C ILE A 105 18.48 -33.17 -7.50
N GLY A 106 18.01 -34.36 -7.84
CA GLY A 106 18.22 -34.94 -9.17
C GLY A 106 18.30 -36.46 -9.12
N HIS A 107 18.42 -37.15 -10.25
CA HIS A 107 18.42 -36.66 -11.62
C HIS A 107 17.01 -36.76 -12.23
N ASN A 108 16.83 -36.26 -13.46
CA ASN A 108 15.59 -36.42 -14.21
C ASN A 108 15.39 -37.86 -14.72
N CYS A 109 16.45 -38.47 -15.24
CA CYS A 109 16.41 -39.79 -15.86
C CYS A 109 16.72 -40.89 -14.84
N SER A 110 15.93 -41.96 -14.82
CA SER A 110 16.12 -43.07 -13.88
C SER A 110 17.52 -43.71 -13.99
N ALA A 111 18.02 -43.96 -15.20
CA ALA A 111 19.36 -44.51 -15.42
C ALA A 111 20.47 -43.59 -14.89
N CYS A 112 20.28 -42.27 -15.02
CA CYS A 112 21.17 -41.22 -14.53
C CYS A 112 21.22 -41.26 -13.00
N SER A 113 20.04 -41.26 -12.35
CA SER A 113 19.90 -41.36 -10.89
C SER A 113 20.55 -42.64 -10.33
N ILE A 114 20.33 -43.79 -10.97
CA ILE A 114 20.93 -45.07 -10.56
C ILE A 114 22.46 -45.00 -10.62
N LYS A 115 22.99 -44.51 -11.74
CA LYS A 115 24.44 -44.50 -12.02
C LYS A 115 25.17 -43.47 -11.18
N ALA A 116 24.74 -42.21 -11.18
CA ALA A 116 25.33 -41.18 -10.33
C ALA A 116 25.16 -41.51 -8.83
N GLY A 117 23.99 -42.04 -8.45
CA GLY A 117 23.70 -42.44 -7.08
C GLY A 117 24.60 -43.55 -6.55
N LYS A 118 24.69 -44.68 -7.26
CA LYS A 118 25.45 -45.86 -6.80
C LYS A 118 26.95 -45.71 -7.01
N GLU A 119 27.38 -45.08 -8.11
CA GLU A 119 28.79 -45.04 -8.47
C GLU A 119 29.54 -43.84 -7.86
N VAL A 120 28.83 -42.75 -7.54
CA VAL A 120 29.41 -41.50 -7.01
C VAL A 120 28.84 -41.13 -5.65
N TYR A 121 27.57 -40.71 -5.54
CA TYR A 121 27.04 -40.09 -4.31
C TYR A 121 27.09 -41.02 -3.09
N LYS A 122 26.72 -42.30 -3.26
CA LYS A 122 26.79 -43.31 -2.19
C LYS A 122 28.21 -43.50 -1.65
N LYS A 123 29.22 -43.46 -2.52
CA LYS A 123 30.63 -43.64 -2.12
C LYS A 123 31.21 -42.41 -1.42
N GLN A 124 30.69 -41.23 -1.77
CA GLN A 124 31.14 -39.95 -1.22
C GLN A 124 30.29 -39.47 -0.04
N GLY A 125 29.25 -40.22 0.33
CA GLY A 125 28.35 -39.88 1.44
C GLY A 125 27.58 -38.59 1.20
N ILE A 126 27.03 -38.39 -0.01
CA ILE A 126 26.22 -37.22 -0.35
C ILE A 126 24.75 -37.66 -0.47
N PRO A 127 23.82 -37.12 0.35
CA PRO A 127 22.41 -37.45 0.22
C PRO A 127 21.84 -36.83 -1.06
N ALA A 128 21.15 -37.65 -1.86
CA ALA A 128 20.50 -37.24 -3.09
C ALA A 128 18.99 -37.55 -3.05
N VAL A 129 18.17 -36.64 -3.56
CA VAL A 129 16.71 -36.81 -3.64
C VAL A 129 16.26 -36.64 -5.09
N SER A 130 15.80 -37.72 -5.72
CA SER A 130 15.22 -37.61 -7.06
C SER A 130 13.79 -37.09 -6.99
N PRO A 131 13.47 -36.04 -7.77
CA PRO A 131 12.12 -35.53 -7.83
C PRO A 131 11.22 -36.28 -8.82
N VAL A 132 11.75 -37.12 -9.70
CA VAL A 132 10.98 -37.67 -10.85
C VAL A 132 11.34 -39.10 -11.25
N SER A 133 12.45 -39.69 -10.78
CA SER A 133 12.87 -41.03 -11.21
C SER A 133 12.08 -42.15 -10.52
N THR A 134 11.28 -42.88 -11.29
CA THR A 134 10.32 -43.89 -10.78
C THR A 134 10.87 -45.33 -10.76
N GLN A 135 12.01 -45.62 -11.39
CA GLN A 135 12.57 -46.97 -11.41
C GLN A 135 12.96 -47.45 -10.00
N ILE A 136 12.68 -48.71 -9.68
CA ILE A 136 12.89 -49.24 -8.32
C ILE A 136 14.37 -49.20 -7.89
N GLU A 137 15.29 -49.39 -8.84
CA GLU A 137 16.73 -49.46 -8.58
C GLU A 137 17.37 -48.14 -8.13
N VAL A 138 16.64 -47.02 -8.23
CA VAL A 138 17.13 -45.69 -7.83
C VAL A 138 17.48 -45.67 -6.34
N THR A 139 16.60 -46.24 -5.52
CA THR A 139 16.70 -46.26 -4.06
C THR A 139 17.10 -47.64 -3.53
N GLN A 140 16.83 -48.71 -4.29
CA GLN A 140 17.19 -50.07 -3.91
C GLN A 140 18.71 -50.23 -3.67
N ASP A 141 19.03 -50.77 -2.49
CA ASP A 141 20.39 -50.94 -1.99
C ASP A 141 21.19 -49.63 -1.96
N ASN A 142 20.54 -48.49 -1.76
CA ASN A 142 21.18 -47.17 -1.73
C ASN A 142 20.64 -46.23 -0.65
N ASP A 143 21.12 -46.41 0.57
CA ASP A 143 20.81 -45.62 1.77
C ASP A 143 21.10 -44.10 1.71
N TRP A 144 21.70 -43.63 0.63
CA TRP A 144 22.03 -42.21 0.38
C TRP A 144 21.13 -41.58 -0.69
N TYR A 145 20.19 -42.34 -1.23
CA TYR A 145 19.33 -41.89 -2.31
C TYR A 145 17.86 -42.05 -1.93
N PHE A 146 17.10 -40.98 -2.14
CA PHE A 146 15.69 -40.90 -1.81
C PHE A 146 14.89 -40.47 -3.05
N ARG A 147 13.58 -40.67 -3.04
CA ARG A 147 12.70 -40.08 -4.07
C ARG A 147 11.41 -39.54 -3.50
N THR A 148 10.91 -38.44 -4.05
CA THR A 148 9.64 -37.82 -3.63
C THR A 148 8.43 -38.24 -4.49
N VAL A 149 8.62 -39.14 -5.45
CA VAL A 149 7.57 -39.69 -6.32
C VAL A 149 7.37 -41.19 -6.07
N PHE A 150 6.25 -41.74 -6.52
CA PHE A 150 6.00 -43.18 -6.49
C PHE A 150 6.95 -43.95 -7.41
N ASN A 151 7.01 -45.27 -7.23
CA ASN A 151 7.83 -46.15 -8.06
C ASN A 151 7.02 -46.89 -9.14
N ASP A 152 7.72 -47.43 -10.14
CA ASP A 152 7.11 -48.10 -11.29
C ASP A 152 6.35 -49.38 -10.93
N ASN A 153 6.77 -50.07 -9.86
CA ASN A 153 6.05 -51.24 -9.37
C ASN A 153 4.66 -50.84 -8.89
N LEU A 154 4.61 -49.80 -8.06
CA LEU A 154 3.37 -49.27 -7.51
C LEU A 154 2.47 -48.69 -8.61
N GLN A 155 3.04 -47.92 -9.54
CA GLN A 155 2.34 -47.36 -10.69
C GLN A 155 1.68 -48.44 -11.57
N ALA A 156 2.43 -49.47 -11.99
CA ALA A 156 1.88 -50.50 -12.87
C ALA A 156 0.80 -51.35 -12.18
N ARG A 157 0.99 -51.69 -10.90
CA ARG A 157 -0.03 -52.37 -10.09
C ARG A 157 -1.29 -51.52 -9.96
N PHE A 158 -1.13 -50.23 -9.67
CA PHE A 158 -2.21 -49.26 -9.59
C PHE A 158 -3.01 -49.20 -10.88
N LEU A 159 -2.34 -49.06 -12.04
CA LEU A 159 -2.98 -48.97 -13.35
C LEU A 159 -3.81 -50.21 -13.69
N ALA A 160 -3.29 -51.42 -13.41
CA ALA A 160 -4.02 -52.66 -13.64
C ALA A 160 -5.26 -52.78 -12.75
N ASN A 161 -5.14 -52.42 -11.46
CA ASN A 161 -6.28 -52.36 -10.54
C ASN A 161 -7.32 -51.31 -10.99
N TYR A 162 -6.86 -50.14 -11.43
CA TYR A 162 -7.72 -49.09 -11.93
C TYR A 162 -8.50 -49.52 -13.17
N ALA A 163 -7.84 -50.20 -14.12
CA ALA A 163 -8.45 -50.76 -15.32
C ALA A 163 -9.56 -51.78 -14.97
N LYS A 164 -9.32 -52.68 -14.02
CA LYS A 164 -10.30 -53.70 -13.58
C LYS A 164 -11.50 -53.09 -12.85
N HIS A 165 -11.25 -52.27 -11.85
CA HIS A 165 -12.26 -51.92 -10.85
C HIS A 165 -13.02 -50.63 -11.19
N PHE A 166 -12.38 -49.67 -11.88
CA PHE A 166 -12.98 -48.36 -12.16
C PHE A 166 -13.36 -48.20 -13.62
N LEU A 167 -12.45 -48.57 -14.53
CA LEU A 167 -12.77 -48.59 -15.96
C LEU A 167 -13.58 -49.84 -16.34
N GLN A 168 -13.73 -50.81 -15.42
CA GLN A 168 -14.50 -52.04 -15.58
C GLN A 168 -14.08 -52.85 -16.82
N GLN A 169 -12.78 -52.83 -17.13
CA GLN A 169 -12.23 -53.50 -18.30
C GLN A 169 -11.88 -54.95 -17.97
N GLN A 170 -12.38 -55.87 -18.79
CA GLN A 170 -12.09 -57.31 -18.69
C GLN A 170 -11.05 -57.77 -19.71
N ARG A 171 -10.73 -56.92 -20.69
CA ARG A 171 -9.77 -57.19 -21.77
C ARG A 171 -8.82 -56.02 -21.89
N VAL A 172 -7.54 -56.32 -22.01
CA VAL A 172 -6.49 -55.32 -22.22
C VAL A 172 -5.52 -55.77 -23.31
N SER A 173 -4.89 -54.81 -23.97
CA SER A 173 -3.77 -55.05 -24.87
C SER A 173 -2.61 -54.12 -24.50
N LEU A 174 -1.38 -54.56 -24.71
CA LEU A 174 -0.18 -53.85 -24.29
C LEU A 174 0.64 -53.42 -25.51
N ILE A 175 1.08 -52.16 -25.51
CA ILE A 175 2.13 -51.65 -26.39
C ILE A 175 3.25 -51.16 -25.49
N TYR A 176 4.46 -51.67 -25.66
CA TYR A 176 5.58 -51.38 -24.75
C TYR A 176 6.90 -51.33 -25.50
N THR A 177 7.89 -50.62 -24.93
CA THR A 177 9.25 -50.56 -25.48
C THR A 177 10.16 -51.63 -24.88
N ASP A 178 11.29 -51.94 -25.53
CA ASP A 178 12.36 -52.80 -25.01
C ASP A 178 13.26 -52.09 -23.97
N GLU A 179 13.09 -50.78 -23.80
CA GLU A 179 13.78 -49.99 -22.77
C GLU A 179 13.33 -50.37 -21.35
N VAL A 180 14.25 -50.24 -20.39
CA VAL A 180 14.08 -50.66 -18.98
C VAL A 180 12.75 -50.17 -18.38
N TYR A 181 12.38 -48.91 -18.62
CA TYR A 181 11.15 -48.31 -18.09
C TYR A 181 9.88 -48.95 -18.67
N GLY A 182 9.74 -48.98 -20.00
CA GLY A 182 8.56 -49.52 -20.67
C GLY A 182 8.40 -51.02 -20.46
N ALA A 183 9.50 -51.77 -20.56
CA ALA A 183 9.52 -53.22 -20.36
C ALA A 183 9.13 -53.60 -18.91
N TYR A 184 9.66 -52.88 -17.91
CA TYR A 184 9.35 -53.15 -16.50
C TYR A 184 7.88 -52.84 -16.18
N LEU A 185 7.36 -51.70 -16.62
CA LEU A 185 5.94 -51.33 -16.45
C LEU A 185 5.01 -52.37 -17.10
N ALA A 186 5.30 -52.80 -18.32
CA ALA A 186 4.51 -53.80 -19.04
C ALA A 186 4.51 -55.15 -18.30
N SER A 187 5.67 -55.59 -17.80
CA SER A 187 5.81 -56.83 -17.05
C SER A 187 4.99 -56.83 -15.75
N VAL A 188 5.09 -55.76 -14.95
CA VAL A 188 4.32 -55.64 -13.70
C VAL A 188 2.83 -55.52 -13.96
N PHE A 189 2.43 -54.75 -14.99
CA PHE A 189 1.03 -54.61 -15.38
C PHE A 189 0.45 -55.94 -15.86
N GLU A 190 1.20 -56.71 -16.65
CA GLU A 190 0.82 -58.05 -17.11
C GLU A 190 0.62 -59.02 -15.95
N LYS A 191 1.62 -59.12 -15.05
CA LYS A 191 1.53 -60.00 -13.87
C LYS A 191 0.33 -59.65 -13.00
N THR A 192 0.08 -58.35 -12.78
CA THR A 192 -1.05 -57.88 -11.99
C THR A 192 -2.38 -58.15 -12.71
N SER A 193 -2.45 -57.93 -14.02
CA SER A 193 -3.64 -58.21 -14.84
C SER A 193 -4.02 -59.69 -14.82
N GLN A 194 -3.03 -60.59 -14.88
CA GLN A 194 -3.24 -62.03 -14.74
C GLN A 194 -3.80 -62.39 -13.36
N ALA A 195 -3.25 -61.82 -12.29
CA ALA A 195 -3.76 -62.02 -10.92
C ALA A 195 -5.22 -61.52 -10.77
N LEU A 196 -5.56 -60.40 -11.41
CA LEU A 196 -6.90 -59.82 -11.45
C LEU A 196 -7.87 -60.50 -12.45
N LYS A 197 -7.41 -61.56 -13.13
CA LYS A 197 -8.16 -62.30 -14.16
C LYS A 197 -8.68 -61.37 -15.28
N ILE A 198 -7.84 -60.44 -15.72
CA ILE A 198 -8.05 -59.65 -16.94
C ILE A 198 -7.46 -60.43 -18.11
N ASP A 199 -8.19 -60.51 -19.22
CA ASP A 199 -7.76 -61.19 -20.44
C ASP A 199 -6.82 -60.29 -21.26
N ILE A 200 -5.54 -60.67 -21.35
CA ILE A 200 -4.54 -59.96 -22.15
C ILE A 200 -4.62 -60.47 -23.59
N LYS A 201 -5.18 -59.66 -24.50
CA LYS A 201 -5.47 -60.08 -25.88
C LYS A 201 -4.26 -60.04 -26.79
N TYR A 202 -3.54 -58.93 -26.76
CA TYR A 202 -2.45 -58.66 -27.68
C TYR A 202 -1.32 -57.91 -26.98
N LYS A 203 -0.09 -58.17 -27.43
CA LYS A 203 1.13 -57.54 -26.94
C LYS A 203 1.98 -57.14 -28.14
N TRP A 204 2.38 -55.88 -28.21
CA TRP A 204 3.27 -55.36 -29.24
C TRP A 204 4.50 -54.74 -28.61
N LEU A 205 5.67 -55.16 -29.08
CA LEU A 205 6.96 -54.60 -28.72
C LEU A 205 7.35 -53.53 -29.76
N LEU A 206 7.70 -52.34 -29.27
CA LEU A 206 8.37 -51.29 -30.02
C LEU A 206 9.86 -51.39 -29.73
N SER A 207 10.65 -51.86 -30.69
CA SER A 207 12.08 -51.99 -30.49
C SER A 207 12.82 -50.72 -30.85
N SER A 208 13.65 -50.23 -29.93
CA SER A 208 14.47 -49.02 -30.09
C SER A 208 15.56 -49.14 -31.16
N ASP A 209 15.96 -50.36 -31.54
CA ASP A 209 17.00 -50.64 -32.55
C ASP A 209 16.52 -50.45 -34.00
N ASN A 210 15.21 -50.29 -34.20
CA ASN A 210 14.58 -50.19 -35.52
C ASN A 210 13.90 -48.84 -35.71
N ASN A 211 13.57 -48.50 -36.97
CA ASN A 211 12.75 -47.32 -37.23
C ASN A 211 11.37 -47.50 -36.56
N LEU A 212 11.04 -46.60 -35.64
CA LEU A 212 9.83 -46.69 -34.81
C LEU A 212 8.55 -46.41 -35.61
N GLU A 213 8.60 -45.53 -36.62
CA GLU A 213 7.41 -45.12 -37.38
C GLU A 213 6.73 -46.29 -38.13
N PRO A 214 7.44 -47.14 -38.90
CA PRO A 214 6.83 -48.30 -39.54
C PRO A 214 6.24 -49.31 -38.55
N GLN A 215 6.92 -49.53 -37.41
CA GLN A 215 6.43 -50.45 -36.36
C GLN A 215 5.11 -49.94 -35.78
N MET A 216 5.04 -48.65 -35.42
CA MET A 216 3.81 -48.03 -34.91
C MET A 216 2.68 -48.10 -35.94
N ALA A 217 2.96 -47.84 -37.22
CA ALA A 217 1.96 -47.93 -38.29
C ALA A 217 1.43 -49.36 -38.46
N GLN A 218 2.29 -50.37 -38.37
CA GLN A 218 1.88 -51.78 -38.39
C GLN A 218 0.97 -52.11 -37.20
N ILE A 219 1.37 -51.74 -35.99
CA ILE A 219 0.58 -51.98 -34.77
C ILE A 219 -0.81 -51.36 -34.90
N VAL A 220 -0.90 -50.13 -35.40
CA VAL A 220 -2.18 -49.44 -35.61
C VAL A 220 -3.04 -50.12 -36.66
N SER A 221 -2.44 -50.57 -37.78
CA SER A 221 -3.15 -51.35 -38.80
C SER A 221 -3.71 -52.65 -38.24
N GLU A 222 -2.93 -53.37 -37.43
CA GLU A 222 -3.40 -54.58 -36.73
C GLU A 222 -4.54 -54.26 -35.76
N LEU A 223 -4.40 -53.20 -34.97
CA LEU A 223 -5.43 -52.75 -34.02
C LEU A 223 -6.77 -52.42 -34.69
N GLN A 224 -6.77 -51.83 -35.89
CA GLN A 224 -8.00 -51.56 -36.64
C GLN A 224 -8.82 -52.82 -36.94
N THR A 225 -8.15 -53.97 -37.08
CA THR A 225 -8.79 -55.26 -37.34
C THR A 225 -9.19 -56.03 -36.07
N LYS A 226 -8.68 -55.61 -34.90
CA LYS A 226 -8.80 -56.32 -33.62
C LYS A 226 -9.84 -55.66 -32.71
N ALA A 227 -11.11 -55.81 -33.06
CA ALA A 227 -12.23 -55.22 -32.30
C ALA A 227 -12.31 -55.70 -30.83
N ASP A 228 -11.68 -56.83 -30.49
CA ASP A 228 -11.66 -57.39 -29.15
C ASP A 228 -10.50 -56.90 -28.26
N ALA A 229 -9.62 -56.01 -28.76
CA ALA A 229 -8.41 -55.53 -28.08
C ALA A 229 -8.63 -54.90 -26.70
N GLY A 230 -9.86 -54.47 -26.37
CA GLY A 230 -10.19 -53.90 -25.05
C GLY A 230 -9.47 -52.58 -24.79
N LEU A 231 -9.09 -52.32 -23.54
CA LEU A 231 -8.28 -51.15 -23.19
C LEU A 231 -6.83 -51.32 -23.67
N ILE A 232 -6.25 -50.27 -24.23
CA ILE A 232 -4.86 -50.30 -24.70
C ILE A 232 -3.98 -49.60 -23.66
N PHE A 233 -3.11 -50.35 -23.00
CA PHE A 233 -2.09 -49.83 -22.11
C PHE A 233 -0.80 -49.58 -22.90
N MET A 234 -0.35 -48.32 -22.94
CA MET A 234 0.85 -47.89 -23.66
C MET A 234 1.98 -47.63 -22.67
N ALA A 235 2.79 -48.64 -22.40
CA ALA A 235 3.97 -48.55 -21.53
C ALA A 235 5.18 -48.02 -22.33
N THR A 236 5.10 -46.75 -22.72
CA THR A 236 6.15 -46.05 -23.49
C THR A 236 6.46 -44.70 -22.83
N TYR A 237 7.47 -43.98 -23.33
CA TYR A 237 7.65 -42.57 -22.99
C TYR A 237 6.76 -41.66 -23.85
N ALA A 238 6.69 -40.37 -23.45
CA ALA A 238 5.94 -39.33 -24.13
C ALA A 238 6.25 -39.16 -25.62
N PRO A 239 7.52 -39.17 -26.10
CA PRO A 239 7.82 -38.99 -27.52
C PRO A 239 7.16 -40.04 -28.42
N GLU A 240 7.26 -41.32 -28.03
CA GLU A 240 6.64 -42.45 -28.72
C GLU A 240 5.12 -42.37 -28.58
N GLY A 241 4.65 -41.97 -27.40
CA GLY A 241 3.24 -41.82 -27.09
C GLY A 241 2.51 -40.81 -27.95
N VAL A 242 3.13 -39.64 -28.23
CA VAL A 242 2.55 -38.61 -29.11
C VAL A 242 2.28 -39.20 -30.49
N LYS A 243 3.27 -39.89 -31.06
CA LYS A 243 3.19 -40.52 -32.39
C LYS A 243 2.13 -41.62 -32.43
N LEU A 244 2.15 -42.49 -31.42
CA LEU A 244 1.25 -43.63 -31.32
C LEU A 244 -0.21 -43.19 -31.12
N VAL A 245 -0.48 -42.27 -30.19
CA VAL A 245 -1.83 -41.72 -29.95
C VAL A 245 -2.36 -41.03 -31.21
N LYS A 246 -1.51 -40.25 -31.89
CA LYS A 246 -1.88 -39.62 -33.16
C LYS A 246 -2.31 -40.67 -34.18
N LEU A 247 -1.50 -41.70 -34.43
CA LEU A 247 -1.80 -42.75 -35.40
C LEU A 247 -3.08 -43.50 -35.02
N ILE A 248 -3.25 -43.88 -33.74
CA ILE A 248 -4.44 -44.57 -33.23
C ILE A 248 -5.71 -43.75 -33.49
N ARG A 249 -5.69 -42.45 -33.17
CA ARG A 249 -6.86 -41.58 -33.32
C ARG A 249 -7.14 -41.21 -34.78
N ASP A 250 -6.11 -40.98 -35.59
CA ASP A 250 -6.26 -40.77 -37.03
C ASP A 250 -6.85 -42.01 -37.73
N ALA A 251 -6.52 -43.20 -37.24
CA ALA A 251 -7.07 -44.47 -37.69
C ALA A 251 -8.53 -44.72 -37.24
N GLY A 252 -9.12 -43.81 -36.46
CA GLY A 252 -10.50 -43.92 -35.98
C GLY A 252 -10.72 -44.92 -34.84
N ILE A 253 -9.64 -45.38 -34.18
CA ILE A 253 -9.71 -46.36 -33.10
C ILE A 253 -10.24 -45.69 -31.82
N LYS A 254 -11.39 -46.18 -31.33
CA LYS A 254 -12.14 -45.61 -30.19
C LYS A 254 -11.85 -46.27 -28.84
N ASN A 255 -10.95 -47.25 -28.80
CA ASN A 255 -10.56 -47.94 -27.57
C ASN A 255 -10.09 -46.92 -26.52
N LEU A 256 -10.40 -47.24 -25.25
CA LEU A 256 -9.84 -46.51 -24.12
C LEU A 256 -8.32 -46.69 -24.12
N LEU A 257 -7.63 -45.58 -23.94
CA LEU A 257 -6.18 -45.56 -23.84
C LEU A 257 -5.79 -45.27 -22.39
N MET A 258 -4.78 -45.99 -21.92
CA MET A 258 -4.17 -45.79 -20.60
C MET A 258 -2.65 -45.71 -20.77
N ALA A 259 -2.01 -44.81 -20.04
CA ALA A 259 -0.57 -44.58 -20.13
C ALA A 259 0.05 -44.23 -18.77
N PRO A 260 1.37 -44.40 -18.61
CA PRO A 260 2.08 -44.06 -17.38
C PRO A 260 2.39 -42.56 -17.27
N ASP A 261 3.02 -42.17 -16.17
CA ASP A 261 3.38 -40.79 -15.79
C ASP A 261 4.10 -39.96 -16.84
N SER A 262 4.85 -40.59 -17.74
CA SER A 262 5.49 -39.90 -18.87
C SER A 262 4.48 -39.08 -19.71
N TYR A 263 3.25 -39.58 -19.86
CA TYR A 263 2.20 -38.94 -20.66
C TYR A 263 1.55 -37.75 -19.94
N ALA A 264 1.82 -37.53 -18.65
CA ALA A 264 1.36 -36.33 -17.92
C ALA A 264 2.30 -35.14 -18.11
N SER A 265 3.41 -35.32 -18.84
CA SER A 265 4.40 -34.26 -19.08
C SER A 265 3.91 -33.21 -20.08
N LYS A 266 4.46 -32.00 -19.94
CA LYS A 266 4.28 -30.90 -20.91
C LYS A 266 4.65 -31.35 -22.33
N ARG A 267 5.74 -32.11 -22.48
CA ARG A 267 6.18 -32.67 -23.78
C ARG A 267 5.08 -33.51 -24.46
N PHE A 268 4.31 -34.29 -23.71
CA PHE A 268 3.21 -35.08 -24.29
C PHE A 268 2.07 -34.19 -24.77
N SER A 269 1.56 -33.28 -23.93
CA SER A 269 0.45 -32.39 -24.31
C SER A 269 0.80 -31.45 -25.47
N GLU A 270 2.03 -30.93 -25.50
CA GLU A 270 2.49 -30.00 -26.53
C GLU A 270 2.84 -30.70 -27.85
N GLY A 271 3.15 -31.99 -27.81
CA GLY A 271 3.50 -32.78 -28.98
C GLY A 271 2.42 -32.78 -30.07
N PHE A 272 1.18 -32.47 -29.71
CA PHE A 272 0.06 -32.41 -30.65
C PHE A 272 -0.19 -31.02 -31.26
N TRP A 273 0.39 -29.95 -30.71
CA TRP A 273 0.10 -28.57 -31.10
C TRP A 273 0.39 -28.26 -32.57
N ASN A 274 1.32 -28.99 -33.18
CA ASN A 274 1.66 -28.82 -34.59
C ASN A 274 0.63 -29.47 -35.54
N TYR A 275 -0.29 -30.31 -35.04
CA TYR A 275 -1.28 -30.98 -35.87
C TYR A 275 -2.54 -30.14 -36.07
N LYS A 276 -2.97 -30.03 -37.33
CA LYS A 276 -4.13 -29.23 -37.73
C LYS A 276 -5.42 -29.62 -36.99
N LYS A 277 -5.63 -30.92 -36.74
CA LYS A 277 -6.83 -31.41 -36.04
C LYS A 277 -6.88 -30.94 -34.58
N GLU A 278 -5.75 -30.91 -33.89
CA GLU A 278 -5.64 -30.41 -32.51
C GLU A 278 -5.91 -28.90 -32.47
N LYS A 279 -5.37 -28.13 -33.42
CA LYS A 279 -5.62 -26.68 -33.51
C LYS A 279 -7.09 -26.33 -33.77
N LEU A 280 -7.80 -27.17 -34.54
CA LEU A 280 -9.22 -26.96 -34.87
C LEU A 280 -10.16 -27.42 -33.75
N SER A 281 -9.76 -28.45 -33.01
CA SER A 281 -10.54 -29.03 -31.92
C SER A 281 -9.58 -29.44 -30.81
N PRO A 282 -9.33 -28.55 -29.82
CA PRO A 282 -8.45 -28.85 -28.70
C PRO A 282 -8.87 -30.14 -27.99
N GLY A 283 -7.91 -31.04 -27.77
CA GLY A 283 -8.13 -32.37 -27.23
C GLY A 283 -8.55 -33.42 -28.25
N TYR A 284 -8.53 -33.15 -29.57
CA TYR A 284 -8.87 -34.14 -30.60
C TYR A 284 -8.11 -35.47 -30.40
N TYR A 285 -6.81 -35.38 -30.09
CA TYR A 285 -5.98 -36.57 -29.88
C TYR A 285 -6.04 -37.10 -28.45
N THR A 286 -6.09 -36.20 -27.47
CA THR A 286 -5.87 -36.55 -26.06
C THR A 286 -7.16 -36.84 -25.29
N ASN A 287 -8.32 -36.35 -25.71
CA ASN A 287 -9.58 -36.50 -24.97
C ASN A 287 -9.89 -37.96 -24.61
N GLY A 288 -10.13 -38.21 -23.33
CA GLY A 288 -10.45 -39.53 -22.79
C GLY A 288 -9.25 -40.47 -22.62
N LEU A 289 -8.02 -39.99 -22.79
CA LEU A 289 -6.81 -40.70 -22.39
C LEU A 289 -6.64 -40.64 -20.86
N TYR A 290 -6.49 -41.80 -20.23
CA TYR A 290 -6.23 -41.94 -18.80
C TYR A 290 -4.73 -42.07 -18.54
N VAL A 291 -4.21 -41.31 -17.58
CA VAL A 291 -2.78 -41.21 -17.33
C VAL A 291 -2.51 -41.19 -15.83
N SER A 292 -1.61 -42.04 -15.34
CA SER A 292 -1.12 -41.91 -13.96
C SER A 292 -0.21 -40.68 -13.84
N THR A 293 -0.16 -40.03 -12.69
CA THR A 293 0.71 -38.86 -12.50
C THR A 293 1.02 -38.65 -11.01
N PRO A 294 2.21 -38.15 -10.65
CA PRO A 294 2.51 -37.77 -9.27
C PRO A 294 1.73 -36.54 -8.78
N PHE A 295 1.24 -35.71 -9.70
CA PHE A 295 0.62 -34.43 -9.36
C PHE A 295 -0.45 -34.01 -10.37
N ILE A 296 -1.57 -33.47 -9.88
CA ILE A 296 -2.61 -32.79 -10.66
C ILE A 296 -3.00 -31.53 -9.89
N LEU A 297 -2.97 -30.38 -10.56
CA LEU A 297 -3.19 -29.09 -9.91
C LEU A 297 -4.59 -28.93 -9.32
N ASP A 298 -5.61 -29.55 -9.92
CA ASP A 298 -7.00 -29.40 -9.46
C ASP A 298 -7.28 -30.03 -8.09
N THR A 299 -6.47 -30.98 -7.66
CA THR A 299 -6.52 -31.64 -6.34
C THR A 299 -5.38 -31.23 -5.42
N ALA A 300 -4.55 -30.28 -5.86
CA ALA A 300 -3.37 -29.84 -5.14
C ALA A 300 -3.73 -28.95 -3.95
N ASN A 301 -2.83 -28.90 -2.95
CA ASN A 301 -3.07 -28.09 -1.76
C ASN A 301 -2.81 -26.60 -2.00
N ARG A 302 -3.15 -25.79 -1.00
CA ARG A 302 -2.94 -24.33 -0.98
C ARG A 302 -1.51 -23.91 -1.35
N ARG A 303 -0.49 -24.63 -0.84
CA ARG A 303 0.92 -24.35 -1.12
C ARG A 303 1.22 -24.42 -2.62
N ALA A 304 0.72 -25.45 -3.29
CA ALA A 304 0.91 -25.62 -4.72
C ALA A 304 0.25 -24.50 -5.54
N HIS A 305 -0.97 -24.08 -5.17
CA HIS A 305 -1.67 -23.00 -5.85
C HIS A 305 -0.95 -21.65 -5.71
N TYR A 306 -0.52 -21.29 -4.49
CA TYR A 306 0.25 -20.05 -4.29
C TYR A 306 1.62 -20.08 -4.97
N PHE A 307 2.29 -21.23 -4.92
CA PHE A 307 3.56 -21.38 -5.61
C PHE A 307 3.39 -21.22 -7.13
N ASN A 308 2.32 -21.80 -7.69
CA ASN A 308 1.98 -21.64 -9.11
C ASN A 308 1.66 -20.18 -9.48
N ALA A 309 0.87 -19.49 -8.66
CA ALA A 309 0.54 -18.08 -8.87
C ALA A 309 1.80 -17.20 -8.86
N ARG A 310 2.68 -17.36 -7.86
CA ARG A 310 3.94 -16.62 -7.78
C ARG A 310 4.88 -16.90 -8.96
N TYR A 311 4.91 -18.15 -9.44
CA TYR A 311 5.66 -18.49 -10.64
C TYR A 311 5.11 -17.80 -11.89
N GLN A 312 3.79 -17.77 -12.06
CA GLN A 312 3.11 -17.09 -13.18
C GLN A 312 3.22 -15.55 -13.13
N GLU A 313 3.58 -14.96 -11.98
CA GLU A 313 3.91 -13.54 -11.86
C GLU A 313 5.32 -13.23 -12.38
N GLN A 314 6.27 -14.14 -12.16
CA GLN A 314 7.68 -13.93 -12.52
C GLN A 314 8.06 -14.50 -13.88
N SER A 315 7.32 -15.49 -14.36
CA SER A 315 7.55 -16.18 -15.63
C SER A 315 6.52 -15.80 -16.69
N GLN A 316 6.93 -15.81 -17.96
CA GLN A 316 6.00 -15.73 -19.10
C GLN A 316 5.30 -17.06 -19.37
N GLU A 317 5.63 -18.12 -18.64
CA GLU A 317 4.99 -19.43 -18.79
C GLU A 317 3.62 -19.49 -18.12
N GLU A 318 2.70 -20.18 -18.80
CA GLU A 318 1.30 -20.27 -18.41
C GLU A 318 1.07 -21.22 -17.21
N ARG A 319 1.86 -22.29 -17.04
CA ARG A 319 1.72 -23.23 -15.92
C ARG A 319 2.96 -24.09 -15.69
N LEU A 320 3.24 -24.37 -14.41
CA LEU A 320 4.31 -25.29 -14.00
C LEU A 320 3.97 -26.75 -14.37
N PRO A 321 4.92 -27.51 -14.94
CA PRO A 321 4.76 -28.94 -15.13
C PRO A 321 4.88 -29.69 -13.80
N TRP A 322 4.34 -30.91 -13.71
CA TRP A 322 4.35 -31.69 -12.47
C TRP A 322 5.76 -31.99 -11.95
N GLN A 323 6.75 -32.10 -12.85
CA GLN A 323 8.16 -32.30 -12.52
C GLN A 323 8.70 -31.16 -11.66
N ALA A 324 8.30 -29.92 -11.97
CA ALA A 324 8.73 -28.74 -11.23
C ALA A 324 8.12 -28.71 -9.81
N PHE A 325 6.83 -29.06 -9.65
CA PHE A 325 6.23 -29.23 -8.32
C PHE A 325 6.95 -30.32 -7.51
N SER A 326 7.31 -31.43 -8.15
CA SER A 326 7.99 -32.55 -7.50
C SER A 326 9.44 -32.21 -7.13
N ALA A 327 10.10 -31.36 -7.91
CA ALA A 327 11.41 -30.77 -7.58
C ALA A 327 11.33 -29.87 -6.35
N VAL A 328 10.31 -29.02 -6.27
CA VAL A 328 10.07 -28.19 -5.08
C VAL A 328 9.71 -29.04 -3.87
N ASP A 329 9.05 -30.18 -4.05
CA ASP A 329 8.80 -31.13 -2.95
C ASP A 329 10.09 -31.80 -2.44
N ALA A 330 10.99 -32.20 -3.35
CA ALA A 330 12.32 -32.68 -3.01
C ALA A 330 13.15 -31.62 -2.27
N ALA A 331 13.08 -30.36 -2.72
CA ALA A 331 13.68 -29.25 -2.02
C ALA A 331 13.05 -29.02 -0.64
N THR A 332 11.71 -29.07 -0.53
CA THR A 332 10.99 -28.81 0.72
C THR A 332 11.40 -29.82 1.79
N VAL A 333 11.44 -31.11 1.47
CA VAL A 333 11.87 -32.13 2.44
C VAL A 333 13.35 -32.00 2.82
N LEU A 334 14.21 -31.59 1.88
CA LEU A 334 15.61 -31.28 2.20
C LEU A 334 15.74 -30.08 3.12
N ILE A 335 15.06 -28.97 2.83
CA ILE A 335 15.07 -27.75 3.65
C ILE A 335 14.58 -28.05 5.08
N GLU A 336 13.52 -28.83 5.24
CA GLU A 336 13.06 -29.24 6.57
C GLU A 336 14.07 -30.18 7.26
N ALA A 337 14.76 -31.06 6.51
CA ALA A 337 15.86 -31.85 7.05
C ALA A 337 17.02 -30.98 7.53
N LEU A 338 17.40 -29.95 6.76
CA LEU A 338 18.47 -29.01 7.11
C LEU A 338 18.14 -28.23 8.39
N LYS A 339 16.89 -27.76 8.53
CA LYS A 339 16.42 -27.07 9.73
C LYS A 339 16.46 -27.98 10.95
N GLN A 340 15.99 -29.22 10.80
CA GLN A 340 15.98 -30.20 11.90
C GLN A 340 17.38 -30.69 12.28
N ALA A 341 18.32 -30.68 11.33
CA ALA A 341 19.71 -31.11 11.50
C ALA A 341 20.61 -30.08 12.19
N GLU A 342 20.18 -28.80 12.22
CA GLU A 342 20.98 -27.66 12.68
C GLU A 342 22.37 -27.64 12.03
N ILE A 343 22.42 -27.81 10.69
CA ILE A 343 23.70 -27.89 9.97
C ILE A 343 24.50 -26.59 10.04
N GLN A 344 25.83 -26.72 9.99
CA GLN A 344 26.71 -25.56 9.85
C GLN A 344 26.93 -25.22 8.36
N GLY A 345 26.97 -26.21 7.47
CA GLY A 345 27.16 -25.96 6.03
C GLY A 345 28.56 -25.44 5.70
N GLU A 346 29.53 -25.64 6.60
CA GLU A 346 30.92 -25.25 6.42
C GLU A 346 31.70 -26.45 5.87
N ARG A 347 32.79 -26.17 5.14
CA ARG A 347 33.59 -27.23 4.49
C ARG A 347 34.12 -28.26 5.50
N GLU A 348 34.49 -27.82 6.70
CA GLU A 348 35.02 -28.68 7.76
C GLU A 348 33.96 -29.61 8.36
N THR A 349 32.68 -29.20 8.37
CA THR A 349 31.57 -29.99 8.92
C THR A 349 30.78 -30.74 7.87
N LEU A 350 31.08 -30.53 6.59
CA LEU A 350 30.25 -30.96 5.46
C LEU A 350 29.93 -32.45 5.45
N VAL A 351 30.91 -33.31 5.79
CA VAL A 351 30.70 -34.78 5.88
C VAL A 351 29.73 -35.12 7.01
N ALA A 352 29.89 -34.50 8.18
CA ALA A 352 29.01 -34.73 9.32
C ALA A 352 27.60 -34.18 9.05
N ASP A 353 27.50 -33.02 8.40
CA ASP A 353 26.23 -32.42 8.00
C ASP A 353 25.48 -33.32 7.00
N ARG A 354 26.17 -33.82 5.96
CA ARG A 354 25.60 -34.79 4.99
C ARG A 354 25.06 -36.05 5.68
N GLN A 355 25.79 -36.59 6.66
CA GLN A 355 25.36 -37.75 7.43
C GLN A 355 24.10 -37.45 8.25
N LYS A 356 24.06 -36.31 8.97
CA LYS A 356 22.87 -35.88 9.73
C LYS A 356 21.64 -35.72 8.83
N ILE A 357 21.82 -35.12 7.66
CA ILE A 357 20.73 -34.94 6.68
C ILE A 357 20.18 -36.29 6.26
N ARG A 358 21.06 -37.22 5.85
CA ARG A 358 20.68 -38.59 5.48
C ARG A 358 19.94 -39.29 6.62
N ASP A 359 20.43 -39.17 7.85
CA ASP A 359 19.83 -39.81 9.01
C ASP A 359 18.47 -39.21 9.39
N ILE A 360 18.24 -37.91 9.19
CA ILE A 360 16.92 -37.28 9.40
C ILE A 360 15.92 -37.72 8.33
N LEU A 361 16.32 -37.73 7.06
CA LEU A 361 15.47 -38.21 5.97
C LEU A 361 15.02 -39.66 6.23
N PHE A 362 15.92 -40.53 6.69
CA PHE A 362 15.64 -41.96 6.88
C PHE A 362 14.95 -42.28 8.22
N ASN A 363 15.38 -41.66 9.33
CA ASN A 363 14.96 -42.07 10.68
C ASN A 363 13.90 -41.16 11.29
N TYR A 364 13.79 -39.91 10.86
CA TYR A 364 12.85 -38.94 11.43
C TYR A 364 11.61 -38.77 10.56
N PHE A 365 11.78 -38.54 9.26
CA PHE A 365 10.69 -38.40 8.29
C PHE A 365 10.18 -39.75 7.77
N ASN A 366 9.92 -40.72 8.65
CA ASN A 366 9.49 -42.08 8.30
C ASN A 366 8.07 -42.44 8.77
N THR A 367 7.33 -41.45 9.28
CA THR A 367 5.97 -41.63 9.80
C THR A 367 5.04 -40.51 9.33
N PRO A 368 3.73 -40.76 9.17
CA PRO A 368 2.76 -39.72 8.80
C PRO A 368 2.72 -38.52 9.76
N GLU A 369 2.98 -38.74 11.05
CA GLU A 369 2.98 -37.70 12.09
C GLU A 369 4.16 -36.74 11.97
N ARG A 370 5.27 -37.21 11.38
CA ARG A 370 6.50 -36.45 11.13
C ARG A 370 6.68 -36.11 9.65
N ALA A 371 5.66 -36.33 8.83
CA ALA A 371 5.74 -36.07 7.41
C ALA A 371 5.86 -34.57 7.12
N VAL A 372 6.64 -34.25 6.09
CA VAL A 372 6.78 -32.88 5.59
C VAL A 372 5.63 -32.58 4.62
N GLU A 373 4.97 -31.43 4.76
CA GLU A 373 3.91 -31.01 3.85
C GLU A 373 4.50 -30.34 2.59
N GLY A 374 4.51 -31.07 1.48
CA GLY A 374 4.86 -30.55 0.14
C GLY A 374 3.64 -30.11 -0.66
N ASN A 375 3.88 -29.67 -1.90
CA ASN A 375 2.87 -29.32 -2.90
C ASN A 375 2.00 -30.52 -3.30
N SER A 376 2.60 -31.71 -3.42
CA SER A 376 1.87 -32.97 -3.69
C SER A 376 1.32 -33.64 -2.43
N GLY A 377 1.25 -32.91 -1.31
CA GLY A 377 0.83 -33.43 -0.01
C GLY A 377 1.99 -33.96 0.83
N LEU A 378 1.67 -34.81 1.81
CA LEU A 378 2.63 -35.32 2.80
C LEU A 378 3.78 -36.11 2.14
N ILE A 379 4.99 -35.92 2.65
CA ILE A 379 6.24 -36.56 2.24
C ILE A 379 6.88 -37.20 3.47
N PHE A 380 7.01 -38.51 3.46
CA PHE A 380 7.77 -39.29 4.41
C PHE A 380 8.26 -40.55 3.71
N PHE A 381 9.41 -41.07 4.11
CA PHE A 381 10.12 -42.15 3.44
C PHE A 381 9.90 -43.50 4.14
N ASP A 382 9.94 -44.57 3.36
CA ASP A 382 10.05 -45.92 3.87
C ASP A 382 11.51 -46.33 4.14
N GLU A 383 11.72 -47.59 4.51
CA GLU A 383 13.03 -48.17 4.79
C GLU A 383 13.96 -48.29 3.57
N HIS A 384 13.48 -47.96 2.37
CA HIS A 384 14.28 -47.94 1.16
C HIS A 384 14.57 -46.51 0.68
N GLY A 385 13.98 -45.48 1.30
CA GLY A 385 14.09 -44.10 0.84
C GLY A 385 13.03 -43.72 -0.21
N ASP A 386 11.97 -44.52 -0.37
CA ASP A 386 10.83 -44.19 -1.21
C ASP A 386 9.83 -43.34 -0.44
N ALA A 387 9.41 -42.21 -1.01
CA ALA A 387 8.31 -41.47 -0.43
C ALA A 387 7.01 -42.26 -0.55
N PHE A 388 6.26 -42.34 0.54
CA PHE A 388 4.91 -42.90 0.54
C PHE A 388 3.94 -41.96 -0.20
N LYS A 389 3.83 -42.14 -1.52
CA LYS A 389 2.99 -41.32 -2.41
C LYS A 389 1.90 -42.16 -3.07
N SER A 390 0.68 -41.62 -3.08
CA SER A 390 -0.40 -42.18 -3.89
C SER A 390 -0.18 -41.87 -5.37
N VAL A 391 -0.50 -42.82 -6.23
CA VAL A 391 -0.56 -42.60 -7.68
C VAL A 391 -1.87 -41.89 -7.98
N LEU A 392 -1.81 -40.73 -8.62
CA LEU A 392 -3.03 -40.03 -9.05
C LEU A 392 -3.39 -40.49 -10.47
N MET A 393 -4.68 -40.59 -10.75
CA MET A 393 -5.19 -40.85 -12.09
C MET A 393 -5.75 -39.56 -12.69
N GLY A 394 -5.16 -39.09 -13.78
CA GLY A 394 -5.69 -38.01 -14.59
C GLY A 394 -6.43 -38.53 -15.84
N VAL A 395 -7.28 -37.68 -16.39
CA VAL A 395 -7.93 -37.86 -17.69
C VAL A 395 -7.78 -36.58 -18.49
N TYR A 396 -7.40 -36.71 -19.76
CA TYR A 396 -7.32 -35.56 -20.66
C TYR A 396 -8.72 -35.11 -21.10
N LYS A 397 -8.99 -33.82 -20.97
CA LYS A 397 -10.19 -33.13 -21.47
C LYS A 397 -9.81 -31.75 -21.99
N ASN A 398 -10.16 -31.45 -23.24
CA ASN A 398 -9.77 -30.25 -23.98
C ASN A 398 -8.26 -29.96 -23.90
N ASN A 399 -7.44 -31.01 -24.13
CA ASN A 399 -5.97 -30.96 -24.02
C ASN A 399 -5.41 -30.67 -22.62
N HIS A 400 -6.24 -30.69 -21.58
CA HIS A 400 -5.80 -30.50 -20.20
C HIS A 400 -5.96 -31.78 -19.38
N LEU A 401 -4.95 -32.09 -18.59
CA LEU A 401 -4.99 -33.19 -17.63
C LEU A 401 -5.70 -32.72 -16.36
N ILE A 402 -6.86 -33.32 -16.09
CA ILE A 402 -7.67 -33.10 -14.89
C ILE A 402 -7.82 -34.43 -14.13
N SER A 403 -8.10 -34.39 -12.83
CA SER A 403 -8.25 -35.58 -11.99
C SER A 403 -9.40 -36.45 -12.47
N ALA A 404 -9.20 -37.75 -12.63
CA ALA A 404 -10.33 -38.65 -12.89
C ALA A 404 -11.32 -38.63 -11.71
N PHE A 405 -12.61 -38.86 -12.00
CA PHE A 405 -13.70 -38.85 -11.00
C PHE A 405 -13.52 -39.85 -9.85
N ASN A 406 -12.63 -40.82 -10.01
CA ASN A 406 -12.32 -41.78 -8.97
C ASN A 406 -10.80 -41.81 -8.81
N GLN A 407 -10.33 -41.76 -7.57
CA GLN A 407 -8.92 -41.94 -7.22
C GLN A 407 -8.79 -43.18 -6.36
N LEU A 408 -7.59 -43.78 -6.40
CA LEU A 408 -7.21 -44.87 -5.53
C LEU A 408 -6.09 -44.38 -4.61
N GLN A 409 -6.39 -44.23 -3.32
CA GLN A 409 -5.41 -43.76 -2.35
C GLN A 409 -4.84 -44.94 -1.57
N ILE A 410 -3.53 -44.95 -1.39
CA ILE A 410 -2.84 -46.00 -0.65
C ILE A 410 -2.85 -45.60 0.83
N ARG A 411 -3.14 -46.57 1.72
CA ARG A 411 -2.90 -46.43 3.15
C ARG A 411 -1.93 -47.50 3.65
N PRO A 412 -1.00 -47.15 4.56
CA PRO A 412 -0.10 -48.15 5.12
C PRO A 412 -0.87 -49.07 6.09
N ARG A 413 -0.78 -50.37 5.85
CA ARG A 413 -1.43 -51.44 6.63
C ARG A 413 -1.13 -51.39 8.14
N ARG A 414 0.05 -50.86 8.52
CA ARG A 414 0.51 -50.75 9.93
C ARG A 414 -0.37 -49.84 10.80
N TYR A 415 -1.29 -49.10 10.19
CA TYR A 415 -2.23 -48.19 10.84
C TYR A 415 -3.70 -48.58 10.61
N GLU A 416 -3.97 -49.80 10.13
CA GLU A 416 -5.31 -50.29 9.83
C GLU A 416 -5.81 -51.24 10.93
N GLU A 417 -7.03 -50.99 11.42
CA GLU A 417 -7.76 -51.87 12.36
C GLU A 417 -8.83 -52.69 11.62
N SER A 418 -9.16 -53.88 12.16
CA SER A 418 -10.07 -54.86 11.54
C SER A 418 -11.47 -54.30 11.22
N ASP A 419 -12.08 -53.52 12.12
CA ASP A 419 -13.50 -53.18 12.00
C ASP A 419 -13.79 -52.11 10.93
N ILE A 420 -12.85 -51.19 10.69
CA ILE A 420 -12.93 -50.20 9.60
C ILE A 420 -12.62 -50.87 8.26
N LEU A 421 -11.68 -51.81 8.27
CA LEU A 421 -11.35 -52.63 7.12
C LEU A 421 -12.58 -53.46 6.71
N ASP A 422 -13.26 -54.12 7.65
CA ASP A 422 -14.43 -54.96 7.41
C ASP A 422 -15.61 -54.17 6.85
N SER A 423 -15.94 -53.01 7.41
CA SER A 423 -17.02 -52.15 6.89
C SER A 423 -16.71 -51.61 5.49
N ALA A 424 -15.45 -51.25 5.20
CA ALA A 424 -15.06 -50.73 3.89
C ALA A 424 -14.86 -51.84 2.84
N LEU A 425 -14.56 -53.08 3.27
CA LEU A 425 -14.59 -54.29 2.47
C LEU A 425 -16.03 -54.67 2.10
N GLU A 426 -16.97 -54.59 3.04
CA GLU A 426 -18.41 -54.83 2.82
C GLU A 426 -19.03 -53.84 1.82
N GLU A 427 -18.57 -52.58 1.81
CA GLU A 427 -19.00 -51.55 0.86
C GLU A 427 -18.25 -51.62 -0.48
N GLY A 428 -17.30 -52.55 -0.66
CA GLY A 428 -16.51 -52.72 -1.90
C GLY A 428 -15.54 -51.56 -2.20
N ARG A 429 -15.07 -50.86 -1.16
CA ARG A 429 -14.29 -49.62 -1.28
C ARG A 429 -12.80 -49.80 -1.04
N ILE A 430 -12.40 -50.94 -0.48
CA ILE A 430 -11.01 -51.35 -0.33
C ILE A 430 -10.69 -52.42 -1.37
N LEU A 431 -9.65 -52.17 -2.16
CA LEU A 431 -9.01 -53.21 -2.97
C LEU A 431 -7.80 -53.72 -2.20
N LEU A 432 -7.84 -55.01 -1.85
CA LEU A 432 -6.71 -55.69 -1.23
C LEU A 432 -5.71 -56.08 -2.32
N SER A 433 -4.53 -55.49 -2.25
CA SER A 433 -3.31 -55.93 -2.94
C SER A 433 -2.40 -56.57 -1.88
N ASP A 434 -1.60 -57.57 -2.24
CA ASP A 434 -0.95 -58.50 -1.28
C ASP A 434 -0.32 -57.85 -0.01
N ASP A 435 0.19 -56.62 -0.11
CA ASP A 435 0.82 -55.87 0.99
C ASP A 435 0.17 -54.51 1.34
N GLN A 436 -0.84 -54.04 0.60
CA GLN A 436 -1.39 -52.68 0.74
C GLN A 436 -2.90 -52.61 0.46
N SER A 437 -3.61 -51.79 1.24
CA SER A 437 -5.04 -51.50 1.06
C SER A 437 -5.21 -50.22 0.23
N LEU A 438 -5.92 -50.32 -0.90
CA LEU A 438 -6.23 -49.19 -1.77
C LEU A 438 -7.67 -48.73 -1.52
N TYR A 439 -7.86 -47.46 -1.16
CA TYR A 439 -9.16 -46.86 -0.90
C TYR A 439 -9.67 -46.14 -2.13
N LYS A 440 -10.92 -46.43 -2.50
CA LYS A 440 -11.66 -45.64 -3.47
C LYS A 440 -12.05 -44.28 -2.86
N THR A 441 -11.61 -43.20 -3.50
CA THR A 441 -12.04 -41.82 -3.21
C THR A 441 -12.77 -41.23 -4.41
N ASP A 442 -14.00 -40.75 -4.21
CA ASP A 442 -14.75 -40.05 -5.26
C ASP A 442 -14.28 -38.59 -5.35
N VAL A 443 -14.00 -38.12 -6.57
CA VAL A 443 -13.61 -36.74 -6.84
C VAL A 443 -14.83 -35.93 -7.25
N VAL A 444 -15.03 -34.81 -6.56
CA VAL A 444 -16.11 -33.86 -6.84
C VAL A 444 -15.51 -32.57 -7.36
N TYR A 445 -15.63 -32.32 -8.66
CA TYR A 445 -15.26 -31.03 -9.22
C TYR A 445 -16.20 -29.97 -8.67
N THR A 446 -15.61 -28.91 -8.18
CA THR A 446 -16.30 -27.84 -7.47
C THR A 446 -15.84 -26.53 -8.06
N GLY A 447 -16.80 -25.67 -8.39
CA GLY A 447 -16.52 -24.32 -8.83
C GLY A 447 -17.35 -23.28 -8.10
N ILE A 448 -16.75 -22.11 -7.94
CA ILE A 448 -17.38 -20.94 -7.33
C ILE A 448 -17.23 -19.78 -8.30
N GLN A 449 -18.35 -19.12 -8.59
CA GLN A 449 -18.36 -17.84 -9.31
C GLN A 449 -18.92 -16.77 -8.37
N LEU A 450 -18.08 -15.84 -7.94
CA LEU A 450 -18.50 -14.73 -7.09
C LEU A 450 -19.35 -13.74 -7.89
N ASN A 451 -20.45 -13.28 -7.30
CA ASN A 451 -21.32 -12.27 -7.90
C ASN A 451 -21.05 -10.88 -7.31
N SER A 452 -20.98 -10.78 -5.97
CA SER A 452 -20.64 -9.54 -5.27
C SER A 452 -20.24 -9.78 -3.81
N ILE A 453 -19.45 -8.84 -3.28
CA ILE A 453 -19.07 -8.73 -1.86
C ILE A 453 -19.65 -7.41 -1.32
N SER A 454 -20.21 -7.47 -0.11
CA SER A 454 -20.87 -6.34 0.55
C SER A 454 -20.67 -6.40 2.07
N ASP A 455 -21.00 -5.31 2.76
CA ASP A 455 -20.98 -5.23 4.24
C ASP A 455 -19.62 -5.63 4.85
N PHE A 456 -18.51 -5.32 4.18
CA PHE A 456 -17.18 -5.68 4.68
C PHE A 456 -16.79 -4.81 5.89
N ASN A 457 -16.53 -5.47 7.02
CA ASN A 457 -16.05 -4.85 8.24
C ASN A 457 -14.57 -5.23 8.48
N PRO A 458 -13.61 -4.31 8.27
CA PRO A 458 -12.18 -4.62 8.40
C PRO A 458 -11.74 -4.92 9.84
N LYS A 459 -12.48 -4.45 10.87
CA LYS A 459 -12.13 -4.67 12.28
C LYS A 459 -12.41 -6.10 12.74
N THR A 460 -13.51 -6.68 12.25
CA THR A 460 -13.94 -8.04 12.62
C THR A 460 -13.69 -9.05 11.51
N VAL A 461 -13.26 -8.58 10.33
CA VAL A 461 -13.07 -9.36 9.10
C VAL A 461 -14.33 -10.14 8.73
N THR A 462 -15.51 -9.52 8.91
CA THR A 462 -16.80 -10.09 8.51
C THR A 462 -17.32 -9.44 7.24
N TYR A 463 -18.00 -10.20 6.40
CA TYR A 463 -18.54 -9.71 5.14
C TYR A 463 -19.72 -10.55 4.67
N ARG A 464 -20.49 -10.01 3.73
CA ARG A 464 -21.57 -10.70 3.03
C ARG A 464 -21.16 -10.98 1.59
N VAL A 465 -21.43 -12.20 1.12
CA VAL A 465 -21.10 -12.61 -0.25
C VAL A 465 -22.29 -13.30 -0.92
N ASP A 466 -22.45 -13.03 -2.22
CA ASP A 466 -23.36 -13.69 -3.15
C ASP A 466 -22.51 -14.41 -4.20
N PHE A 467 -22.72 -15.71 -4.39
CA PHE A 467 -21.96 -16.50 -5.36
C PHE A 467 -22.76 -17.70 -5.88
N PHE A 468 -22.39 -18.16 -7.06
CA PHE A 468 -22.80 -19.45 -7.57
C PHE A 468 -21.81 -20.53 -7.12
N LEU A 469 -22.34 -21.69 -6.76
CA LEU A 469 -21.58 -22.87 -6.36
C LEU A 469 -22.11 -24.05 -7.14
N TRP A 470 -21.23 -24.76 -7.84
CA TRP A 470 -21.62 -26.00 -8.53
C TRP A 470 -20.75 -27.17 -8.19
N PHE A 471 -21.33 -28.35 -8.41
CA PHE A 471 -20.68 -29.64 -8.23
C PHE A 471 -20.87 -30.48 -9.48
N ARG A 472 -19.77 -31.06 -9.97
CA ARG A 472 -19.77 -32.07 -11.02
C ARG A 472 -19.11 -33.34 -10.49
N PHE A 473 -19.86 -34.45 -10.45
CA PHE A 473 -19.44 -35.68 -9.80
C PHE A 473 -20.04 -36.92 -10.48
N GLN A 474 -19.48 -38.08 -10.19
CA GLN A 474 -20.06 -39.38 -10.56
C GLN A 474 -20.48 -40.14 -9.29
N GLY A 475 -21.49 -41.02 -9.41
CA GLY A 475 -22.01 -41.79 -8.28
C GLY A 475 -23.06 -41.07 -7.45
N GLU A 476 -23.29 -41.56 -6.23
CA GLU A 476 -24.35 -41.11 -5.32
C GLU A 476 -23.77 -40.22 -4.20
N ILE A 477 -23.41 -38.99 -4.56
CA ILE A 477 -22.99 -37.95 -3.61
C ILE A 477 -24.12 -36.95 -3.45
N ASP A 478 -24.41 -36.57 -2.21
CA ASP A 478 -25.41 -35.55 -1.90
C ASP A 478 -24.73 -34.20 -1.60
N PRO A 479 -24.61 -33.30 -2.59
CA PRO A 479 -23.99 -31.99 -2.41
C PRO A 479 -24.74 -31.06 -1.45
N GLN A 480 -25.98 -31.36 -1.04
CA GLN A 480 -26.67 -30.55 -0.02
C GLN A 480 -26.08 -30.75 1.37
N LYS A 481 -25.39 -31.88 1.61
CA LYS A 481 -24.76 -32.19 2.89
C LYS A 481 -23.39 -31.52 3.05
N ILE A 482 -23.29 -30.24 2.74
CA ILE A 482 -22.09 -29.44 3.01
C ILE A 482 -22.27 -28.61 4.29
N ASN A 483 -21.14 -28.24 4.89
CA ASN A 483 -21.08 -27.34 6.03
C ASN A 483 -20.03 -26.27 5.76
N PHE A 484 -20.47 -25.01 5.63
CA PHE A 484 -19.57 -23.86 5.58
C PHE A 484 -18.88 -23.70 6.93
N LEU A 485 -17.55 -23.71 6.93
CA LEU A 485 -16.71 -23.74 8.14
C LEU A 485 -16.62 -22.38 8.82
N ASN A 486 -16.82 -21.30 8.07
CA ASN A 486 -16.61 -19.94 8.51
C ASN A 486 -17.82 -19.03 8.29
N ALA A 487 -18.99 -19.63 8.02
CA ALA A 487 -20.23 -18.89 8.00
C ALA A 487 -20.55 -18.40 9.42
N VAL A 488 -20.96 -17.13 9.54
CA VAL A 488 -21.37 -16.52 10.82
C VAL A 488 -22.63 -17.20 11.35
N GLU A 489 -23.51 -17.61 10.45
CA GLU A 489 -24.72 -18.38 10.71
C GLU A 489 -24.71 -19.65 9.84
N PRO A 490 -25.29 -20.79 10.29
CA PRO A 490 -25.36 -21.99 9.48
C PRO A 490 -26.09 -21.76 8.14
N ILE A 491 -25.38 -21.96 7.03
CA ILE A 491 -25.94 -21.85 5.68
C ILE A 491 -26.27 -23.25 5.16
N GLN A 492 -27.51 -23.47 4.73
CA GLN A 492 -27.93 -24.65 3.99
C GLN A 492 -28.10 -24.30 2.51
N LEU A 493 -27.75 -25.23 1.63
CA LEU A 493 -28.03 -25.06 0.20
C LEU A 493 -29.55 -25.15 -0.04
N GLY A 494 -30.08 -24.19 -0.80
CA GLY A 494 -31.47 -24.23 -1.25
C GLY A 494 -31.68 -25.25 -2.37
N THR A 495 -32.81 -25.15 -3.07
CA THR A 495 -33.05 -25.95 -4.29
C THR A 495 -32.01 -25.63 -5.35
N ALA A 496 -31.50 -26.67 -6.02
CA ALA A 496 -30.58 -26.48 -7.14
C ALA A 496 -31.28 -25.69 -8.26
N ILE A 497 -30.57 -24.72 -8.81
CA ILE A 497 -31.00 -23.94 -9.99
C ILE A 497 -30.98 -24.82 -11.23
N ILE A 498 -29.95 -25.68 -11.31
CA ILE A 498 -29.78 -26.69 -12.36
C ILE A 498 -29.44 -28.00 -11.65
N ASP A 499 -30.12 -29.09 -12.02
CA ASP A 499 -29.82 -30.45 -11.61
C ASP A 499 -29.94 -31.35 -12.84
N GLU A 500 -28.81 -31.64 -13.47
CA GLU A 500 -28.74 -32.35 -14.74
C GLU A 500 -27.81 -33.56 -14.65
N LYS A 501 -28.14 -34.61 -15.41
CA LYS A 501 -27.29 -35.79 -15.57
C LYS A 501 -26.83 -35.89 -17.02
N ILE A 502 -25.54 -35.68 -17.24
CA ILE A 502 -24.89 -35.68 -18.56
C ILE A 502 -24.05 -36.95 -18.68
N GLY A 503 -24.60 -37.97 -19.33
CA GLY A 503 -23.97 -39.29 -19.42
C GLY A 503 -23.82 -39.95 -18.05
N LYS A 504 -22.57 -40.11 -17.59
CA LYS A 504 -22.24 -40.62 -16.25
C LYS A 504 -22.05 -39.54 -15.19
N GLU A 505 -21.95 -38.27 -15.61
CA GLU A 505 -21.68 -37.12 -14.74
C GLU A 505 -23.00 -36.52 -14.27
N ASN A 506 -23.10 -36.17 -12.98
CA ASN A 506 -24.16 -35.35 -12.42
C ASN A 506 -23.62 -33.92 -12.25
N TYR A 507 -24.42 -32.93 -12.61
CA TYR A 507 -24.12 -31.51 -12.47
C TYR A 507 -25.21 -30.83 -11.66
N ARG A 508 -24.82 -30.12 -10.59
CA ARG A 508 -25.75 -29.35 -9.76
C ARG A 508 -25.22 -27.95 -9.51
N LEU A 509 -26.06 -26.94 -9.73
CA LEU A 509 -25.76 -25.52 -9.53
C LEU A 509 -26.64 -24.94 -8.43
N TYR A 510 -26.05 -24.16 -7.53
CA TYR A 510 -26.71 -23.47 -6.43
C TYR A 510 -26.31 -21.99 -6.44
N ARG A 511 -27.20 -21.11 -5.96
CA ARG A 511 -26.83 -19.74 -5.58
C ARG A 511 -26.83 -19.62 -4.07
N VAL A 512 -25.74 -19.13 -3.52
CA VAL A 512 -25.52 -19.03 -2.09
C VAL A 512 -25.35 -17.56 -1.72
N LYS A 513 -26.09 -17.13 -0.70
CA LYS A 513 -25.97 -15.80 -0.08
C LYS A 513 -25.78 -15.99 1.41
N GLY A 514 -24.71 -15.44 1.98
CA GLY A 514 -24.43 -15.62 3.40
C GLY A 514 -23.44 -14.62 3.97
N HIS A 515 -23.35 -14.61 5.30
CA HIS A 515 -22.37 -13.84 6.05
C HIS A 515 -21.23 -14.76 6.50
N PHE A 516 -20.00 -14.32 6.29
CA PHE A 516 -18.78 -15.10 6.52
C PHE A 516 -17.78 -14.33 7.37
N ASN A 517 -16.95 -15.08 8.09
CA ASN A 517 -15.82 -14.59 8.85
C ASN A 517 -14.53 -14.95 8.09
N GLY A 518 -13.67 -13.96 7.81
CA GLY A 518 -12.43 -14.14 7.06
C GLY A 518 -11.27 -14.77 7.83
N ASN A 519 -11.38 -14.92 9.17
CA ASN A 519 -10.28 -15.40 10.02
C ASN A 519 -10.07 -16.94 10.02
N ILE A 520 -10.15 -17.61 8.87
CA ILE A 520 -10.05 -19.09 8.80
C ILE A 520 -8.60 -19.58 8.90
N HIS A 521 -7.64 -18.76 8.45
CA HIS A 521 -6.24 -19.17 8.25
C HIS A 521 -5.21 -18.21 8.87
N ALA A 522 -5.61 -17.46 9.90
CA ALA A 522 -4.81 -16.38 10.51
C ALA A 522 -3.45 -16.82 11.10
N SER A 523 -3.17 -18.13 11.23
CA SER A 523 -1.91 -18.65 11.76
C SER A 523 -0.78 -18.77 10.72
N GLU A 524 -1.07 -18.69 9.42
CA GLU A 524 -0.10 -19.12 8.38
C GLU A 524 0.43 -18.02 7.47
N HIS A 525 -0.06 -16.78 7.53
CA HIS A 525 0.49 -15.67 6.73
C HIS A 525 0.68 -14.42 7.59
N GLN A 526 1.86 -13.82 7.45
CA GLN A 526 2.18 -12.49 7.97
C GLN A 526 1.17 -11.51 7.40
N PHE A 527 0.40 -10.86 8.28
CA PHE A 527 -0.49 -9.77 7.92
C PHE A 527 0.32 -8.68 7.20
N PHE A 528 0.19 -8.58 5.89
CA PHE A 528 0.67 -7.40 5.17
C PHE A 528 -0.21 -6.22 5.64
N LEU A 529 0.42 -5.16 6.16
CA LEU A 529 -0.26 -3.93 6.54
C LEU A 529 -1.20 -3.49 5.41
N ASN A 530 -2.47 -3.23 5.75
CA ASN A 530 -3.53 -2.83 4.82
C ASN A 530 -4.01 -3.89 3.81
N GLN A 531 -3.74 -5.18 4.06
CA GLN A 531 -4.35 -6.28 3.33
C GLN A 531 -5.21 -7.16 4.24
N HIS A 532 -6.34 -7.63 3.73
CA HIS A 532 -7.20 -8.61 4.39
C HIS A 532 -7.43 -9.81 3.47
N LEU A 533 -7.41 -10.99 4.06
CA LEU A 533 -7.81 -12.23 3.40
C LEU A 533 -9.25 -12.53 3.79
N LEU A 534 -10.15 -12.56 2.81
CA LEU A 534 -11.48 -13.12 2.97
C LEU A 534 -11.46 -14.58 2.48
N GLY A 535 -12.27 -15.45 3.07
CA GLY A 535 -12.24 -16.88 2.76
C GLY A 535 -13.63 -17.49 2.71
N ILE A 536 -13.96 -18.29 1.70
CA ILE A 536 -15.12 -19.18 1.72
C ILE A 536 -14.60 -20.58 1.87
N SER A 537 -14.94 -21.26 2.97
CA SER A 537 -14.49 -22.63 3.20
C SER A 537 -15.66 -23.53 3.57
N PHE A 538 -15.73 -24.70 2.95
CA PHE A 538 -16.73 -25.71 3.31
C PHE A 538 -16.19 -27.12 3.18
N ARG A 539 -16.91 -28.07 3.80
CA ARG A 539 -16.65 -29.51 3.67
C ARG A 539 -17.94 -30.29 3.58
N HIS A 540 -17.86 -31.54 3.13
CA HIS A 540 -18.97 -32.48 3.29
C HIS A 540 -19.17 -32.81 4.78
N ARG A 541 -20.42 -32.91 5.21
CA ARG A 541 -20.80 -33.15 6.62
C ARG A 541 -20.41 -34.55 7.08
N ASP A 542 -20.77 -35.55 6.26
CA ASP A 542 -20.74 -36.97 6.62
C ASP A 542 -19.54 -37.75 6.02
N LEU A 543 -18.95 -37.32 4.90
CA LEU A 543 -17.93 -38.04 4.15
C LEU A 543 -16.54 -37.51 4.53
N ASP A 544 -15.65 -38.40 4.98
CA ASP A 544 -14.24 -38.09 5.22
C ASP A 544 -13.44 -38.00 3.91
N GLN A 545 -12.17 -37.61 4.03
CA GLN A 545 -11.26 -37.42 2.92
C GLN A 545 -11.00 -38.71 2.10
N ASN A 546 -11.09 -39.88 2.72
CA ASN A 546 -10.87 -41.14 2.00
C ASN A 546 -12.06 -41.46 1.08
N ARG A 547 -13.25 -40.95 1.40
CA ARG A 547 -14.48 -41.16 0.62
C ARG A 547 -14.70 -40.08 -0.43
N LEU A 548 -14.35 -38.83 -0.11
CA LEU A 548 -14.58 -37.67 -0.97
C LEU A 548 -13.37 -36.75 -1.00
N SER A 549 -12.93 -36.39 -2.20
CA SER A 549 -11.98 -35.31 -2.43
C SER A 549 -12.62 -34.25 -3.31
N TYR A 550 -12.60 -32.99 -2.88
CA TYR A 550 -12.91 -31.89 -3.77
C TYR A 550 -11.77 -31.67 -4.75
N ALA A 551 -12.12 -31.30 -5.98
CA ALA A 551 -11.20 -30.81 -7.00
C ALA A 551 -11.70 -29.46 -7.52
N THR A 552 -10.79 -28.55 -7.79
CA THR A 552 -11.09 -27.27 -8.44
C THR A 552 -11.56 -27.54 -9.88
N ASP A 553 -12.76 -27.12 -10.26
CA ASP A 553 -13.28 -27.29 -11.62
C ASP A 553 -12.64 -26.29 -12.59
N VAL A 554 -11.34 -26.47 -12.84
CA VAL A 554 -10.50 -25.52 -13.61
C VAL A 554 -11.05 -25.24 -15.01
N LEU A 555 -11.74 -26.21 -15.62
CA LEU A 555 -12.40 -26.05 -16.92
C LEU A 555 -13.75 -25.33 -16.82
N GLY A 556 -14.54 -25.62 -15.77
CA GLY A 556 -15.85 -25.01 -15.59
C GLY A 556 -15.79 -23.55 -15.13
N MET A 557 -14.71 -23.18 -14.43
CA MET A 557 -14.43 -21.82 -13.97
C MET A 557 -13.54 -21.02 -14.92
N ASP A 558 -13.10 -21.62 -16.03
CA ASP A 558 -12.19 -20.99 -17.00
C ASP A 558 -10.87 -20.48 -16.37
N LEU A 559 -10.34 -21.22 -15.40
CA LEU A 559 -9.08 -20.88 -14.70
C LEU A 559 -7.82 -21.19 -15.53
N MET A 560 -7.99 -21.62 -16.77
CA MET A 560 -6.90 -22.02 -17.64
C MET A 560 -6.29 -20.81 -18.36
N GLU A 561 -7.05 -19.71 -18.51
CA GLU A 561 -6.58 -18.46 -19.11
C GLU A 561 -6.47 -17.34 -18.05
N LYS A 562 -5.30 -16.70 -17.95
CA LYS A 562 -5.03 -15.63 -16.96
C LYS A 562 -5.93 -14.40 -17.13
N THR A 563 -6.33 -14.10 -18.37
CA THR A 563 -7.18 -12.95 -18.73
C THR A 563 -8.60 -13.10 -18.20
N SER A 564 -9.17 -14.30 -18.30
CA SER A 564 -10.53 -14.60 -17.83
C SER A 564 -10.71 -14.32 -16.33
N LEU A 565 -9.69 -14.65 -15.53
CA LEU A 565 -9.68 -14.37 -14.09
C LEU A 565 -9.66 -12.86 -13.75
N LEU A 566 -8.90 -12.07 -14.49
CA LEU A 566 -8.79 -10.62 -14.25
C LEU A 566 -10.09 -9.89 -14.63
N ASP A 567 -10.67 -10.22 -15.79
CA ASP A 567 -11.93 -9.65 -16.25
C ASP A 567 -13.06 -9.95 -15.24
N ASN A 568 -13.09 -11.17 -14.71
CA ASN A 568 -14.03 -11.56 -13.66
C ASN A 568 -13.84 -10.73 -12.37
N ILE A 569 -12.59 -10.47 -11.94
CA ILE A 569 -12.33 -9.66 -10.73
C ILE A 569 -12.81 -8.22 -10.92
N GLU A 570 -12.61 -7.62 -12.09
CA GLU A 570 -13.09 -6.27 -12.38
C GLU A 570 -14.63 -6.20 -12.33
N GLU A 571 -15.32 -7.15 -12.96
CA GLU A 571 -16.79 -7.23 -12.93
C GLU A 571 -17.34 -7.43 -11.51
N ILE A 572 -16.68 -8.27 -10.70
CA ILE A 572 -17.03 -8.46 -9.28
C ILE A 572 -16.80 -7.15 -8.51
N GLN A 573 -15.67 -6.47 -8.73
CA GLN A 573 -15.33 -5.23 -8.05
C GLN A 573 -16.36 -4.13 -8.35
N GLU A 574 -16.82 -3.98 -9.59
CA GLU A 574 -17.85 -3.00 -9.98
C GLU A 574 -19.21 -3.27 -9.32
N ARG A 575 -19.56 -4.56 -9.13
CA ARG A 575 -20.81 -4.97 -8.48
C ARG A 575 -20.75 -4.95 -6.96
N SER A 576 -19.55 -4.85 -6.39
CA SER A 576 -19.32 -4.96 -4.95
C SER A 576 -19.32 -3.59 -4.27
N ALA A 577 -19.99 -3.48 -3.13
CA ALA A 577 -20.04 -2.25 -2.33
C ALA A 577 -18.82 -2.19 -1.38
N LEU A 578 -17.62 -2.08 -1.94
CA LEU A 578 -16.36 -2.09 -1.20
C LEU A 578 -15.80 -0.66 -1.06
N GLU A 579 -16.11 0.00 0.06
CA GLU A 579 -15.64 1.37 0.35
C GLU A 579 -14.12 1.39 0.61
N ASN A 580 -13.32 1.90 -0.34
CA ASN A 580 -11.85 2.00 -0.29
C ASN A 580 -11.07 0.67 -0.30
N TRP A 581 -11.68 -0.44 -0.72
CA TRP A 581 -10.99 -1.72 -0.85
C TRP A 581 -11.05 -2.27 -2.27
N THR A 582 -9.95 -2.89 -2.70
CA THR A 582 -9.83 -3.55 -4.00
C THR A 582 -9.50 -5.03 -3.84
N ILE A 583 -10.17 -5.86 -4.63
CA ILE A 583 -9.83 -7.28 -4.80
C ILE A 583 -8.57 -7.37 -5.66
N LYS A 584 -7.56 -8.11 -5.20
CA LYS A 584 -6.28 -8.32 -5.90
C LYS A 584 -6.21 -9.66 -6.60
N SER A 585 -6.66 -10.71 -5.93
CA SER A 585 -6.71 -12.06 -6.49
C SER A 585 -7.78 -12.88 -5.79
N ILE A 586 -8.21 -13.94 -6.47
CA ILE A 586 -9.10 -14.96 -5.93
C ILE A 586 -8.47 -16.31 -6.24
N ASP A 587 -8.20 -17.10 -5.21
CA ASP A 587 -7.53 -18.39 -5.31
C ASP A 587 -8.48 -19.51 -4.87
N PHE A 588 -8.63 -20.54 -5.70
CA PHE A 588 -9.49 -21.70 -5.41
C PHE A 588 -8.65 -22.96 -5.25
N PHE A 589 -8.80 -23.64 -4.11
CA PHE A 589 -8.02 -24.84 -3.84
C PHE A 589 -8.75 -25.79 -2.87
N PRO A 590 -8.59 -27.11 -3.06
CA PRO A 590 -8.96 -28.08 -2.05
C PRO A 590 -8.00 -28.03 -0.86
N GLY A 591 -8.51 -28.35 0.32
CA GLY A 591 -7.76 -28.41 1.56
C GLY A 591 -8.12 -29.62 2.40
N ARG A 592 -7.56 -29.68 3.60
CA ARG A 592 -7.79 -30.74 4.58
C ARG A 592 -8.10 -30.14 5.94
N LEU A 593 -9.13 -30.67 6.61
CA LEU A 593 -9.47 -30.31 7.98
C LEU A 593 -9.35 -31.53 8.89
N LYS A 594 -8.42 -31.48 9.83
CA LYS A 594 -8.28 -32.48 10.90
C LYS A 594 -9.29 -32.17 12.02
N LYS A 595 -10.22 -33.09 12.30
CA LYS A 595 -11.19 -32.94 13.40
C LYS A 595 -10.90 -33.92 14.53
N LYS A 596 -11.04 -33.44 15.78
CA LYS A 596 -11.06 -34.32 16.96
C LYS A 596 -12.29 -35.23 16.91
N LEU A 597 -12.11 -36.47 17.34
CA LEU A 597 -13.13 -37.52 17.25
C LEU A 597 -14.29 -37.33 18.24
N LEU A 598 -14.11 -36.52 19.29
CA LEU A 598 -15.11 -36.23 20.33
C LEU A 598 -15.79 -37.50 20.90
N GLY A 599 -15.06 -38.62 21.01
CA GLY A 599 -15.59 -39.89 21.50
C GLY A 599 -16.54 -40.62 20.54
N ASN A 600 -16.51 -40.30 19.25
CA ASN A 600 -17.34 -40.98 18.24
C ASN A 600 -17.01 -42.49 18.21
N PRO A 601 -17.96 -43.38 18.52
CA PRO A 601 -17.75 -44.83 18.58
C PRO A 601 -17.20 -45.43 17.28
N LYS A 602 -17.51 -44.80 16.13
CA LYS A 602 -17.04 -45.24 14.81
C LYS A 602 -15.52 -45.09 14.62
N TYR A 603 -14.86 -44.31 15.47
CA TYR A 603 -13.46 -43.94 15.30
C TYR A 603 -12.66 -44.03 16.62
N LEU A 604 -13.09 -44.82 17.61
CA LEU A 604 -12.49 -44.89 18.96
C LEU A 604 -11.10 -45.53 18.98
N VAL A 605 -10.10 -44.82 18.47
CA VAL A 605 -8.70 -45.24 18.46
C VAL A 605 -7.82 -44.15 19.10
N PRO A 606 -6.91 -44.51 20.02
CA PRO A 606 -5.99 -43.55 20.63
C PRO A 606 -5.17 -42.78 19.58
N GLY A 607 -5.19 -41.45 19.63
CA GLY A 607 -4.39 -40.58 18.75
C GLY A 607 -4.96 -40.32 17.35
N ASN A 608 -6.01 -41.03 16.93
CA ASN A 608 -6.53 -40.94 15.58
C ASN A 608 -7.33 -39.64 15.36
N ARG A 609 -7.25 -39.06 14.16
CA ARG A 609 -8.01 -37.87 13.75
C ARG A 609 -8.68 -38.15 12.41
N VAL A 610 -9.97 -37.82 12.28
CA VAL A 610 -10.64 -37.90 10.98
C VAL A 610 -10.29 -36.66 10.18
N GLU A 611 -9.78 -36.87 8.98
CA GLU A 611 -9.52 -35.83 8.00
C GLU A 611 -10.71 -35.69 7.06
N TYR A 612 -11.12 -34.44 6.81
CA TYR A 612 -12.15 -34.11 5.83
C TYR A 612 -11.53 -33.31 4.70
N SER A 613 -11.90 -33.62 3.46
CA SER A 613 -11.62 -32.74 2.33
C SER A 613 -12.44 -31.45 2.47
N THR A 614 -11.78 -30.31 2.26
CA THR A 614 -12.42 -28.99 2.21
C THR A 614 -12.26 -28.41 0.82
N PHE A 615 -13.14 -27.49 0.45
CA PHE A 615 -12.93 -26.60 -0.69
C PHE A 615 -12.86 -25.17 -0.17
N ASN A 616 -11.86 -24.42 -0.63
CA ASN A 616 -11.57 -23.07 -0.16
C ASN A 616 -11.51 -22.10 -1.34
N ALA A 617 -12.03 -20.89 -1.13
CA ALA A 617 -11.82 -19.74 -1.99
C ALA A 617 -11.25 -18.59 -1.16
N ASP A 618 -10.00 -18.24 -1.41
CA ASP A 618 -9.27 -17.16 -0.75
C ASP A 618 -9.35 -15.90 -1.61
N ILE A 619 -9.84 -14.80 -1.05
CA ILE A 619 -10.05 -13.52 -1.75
C ILE A 619 -9.15 -12.48 -1.08
N TRP A 620 -8.11 -12.06 -1.79
CA TRP A 620 -7.16 -11.07 -1.28
C TRP A 620 -7.66 -9.66 -1.53
N MET A 621 -7.76 -8.87 -0.46
CA MET A 621 -8.18 -7.48 -0.50
C MET A 621 -7.06 -6.56 -0.03
N SER A 622 -6.95 -5.38 -0.66
CA SER A 622 -6.06 -4.31 -0.20
C SER A 622 -6.79 -2.98 -0.09
N SER A 623 -6.43 -2.18 0.92
CA SER A 623 -6.95 -0.81 1.07
C SER A 623 -6.32 0.12 0.03
N ASN A 624 -7.15 1.02 -0.50
CA ASN A 624 -6.79 2.06 -1.45
C ASN A 624 -6.16 3.30 -0.77
N ALA A 625 -5.91 3.27 0.55
CA ALA A 625 -5.23 4.36 1.24
C ALA A 625 -3.85 4.62 0.61
N TYR A 626 -3.50 5.89 0.36
CA TYR A 626 -2.26 6.27 -0.33
C TYR A 626 -1.02 5.65 0.33
N VAL A 627 -0.45 4.63 -0.31
CA VAL A 627 0.74 3.90 0.10
C VAL A 627 1.98 4.70 -0.37
N TYR A 628 2.39 5.73 0.40
CA TYR A 628 3.58 6.56 0.08
C TYR A 628 4.89 5.75 -0.01
N HIS A 629 4.90 4.56 0.61
CA HIS A 629 6.04 3.62 0.62
C HIS A 629 6.42 3.08 -0.77
N ALA A 630 5.56 3.24 -1.79
CA ALA A 630 5.84 2.76 -3.15
C ALA A 630 6.83 3.65 -3.95
N LEU A 631 7.15 4.87 -3.48
CA LEU A 631 8.05 5.79 -4.20
C LEU A 631 9.52 5.38 -4.16
N ILE A 632 9.95 4.60 -3.17
CA ILE A 632 11.35 4.20 -2.98
C ILE A 632 11.44 2.68 -3.07
N ARG A 633 12.17 2.14 -4.06
CA ARG A 633 12.45 0.69 -4.14
C ARG A 633 13.18 0.24 -2.87
N SER A 634 12.78 -0.89 -2.30
CA SER A 634 13.29 -1.44 -1.03
C SER A 634 14.82 -1.49 -0.97
N GLU A 635 15.47 -1.84 -2.09
CA GLU A 635 16.93 -1.92 -2.23
C GLU A 635 17.67 -0.59 -1.97
N PHE A 636 17.03 0.57 -2.15
CA PHE A 636 17.68 1.88 -2.00
C PHE A 636 17.30 2.61 -0.70
N VAL A 637 16.40 2.06 0.11
CA VAL A 637 15.85 2.77 1.28
C VAL A 637 16.93 3.17 2.28
N VAL A 638 17.86 2.26 2.59
CA VAL A 638 18.97 2.52 3.53
C VAL A 638 19.93 3.57 2.97
N VAL A 639 20.21 3.52 1.66
CA VAL A 639 21.08 4.50 0.99
C VAL A 639 20.45 5.90 1.07
N PHE A 640 19.14 6.02 0.80
CA PHE A 640 18.42 7.27 0.93
C PHE A 640 18.33 7.77 2.37
N LEU A 641 18.19 6.87 3.35
CA LEU A 641 18.23 7.22 4.77
C LEU A 641 19.57 7.86 5.15
N VAL A 642 20.67 7.19 4.83
CA VAL A 642 22.02 7.69 5.16
C VAL A 642 22.32 8.98 4.41
N PHE A 643 22.02 9.03 3.12
CA PHE A 643 22.27 10.21 2.30
C PHE A 643 21.47 11.43 2.76
N SER A 644 20.17 11.26 3.04
CA SER A 644 19.31 12.33 3.55
C SER A 644 19.74 12.80 4.95
N ALA A 645 20.17 11.89 5.83
CA ALA A 645 20.68 12.23 7.15
C ALA A 645 21.97 13.08 7.06
N VAL A 646 22.93 12.65 6.23
CA VAL A 646 24.20 13.35 6.01
C VAL A 646 23.96 14.73 5.40
N MET A 647 23.13 14.81 4.35
CA MET A 647 22.81 16.09 3.71
C MET A 647 22.07 17.05 4.64
N THR A 648 21.15 16.55 5.44
CA THR A 648 20.44 17.37 6.45
C THR A 648 21.43 17.95 7.47
N LEU A 649 22.37 17.12 7.98
CA LEU A 649 23.41 17.56 8.92
C LEU A 649 24.34 18.60 8.30
N LEU A 650 24.83 18.35 7.07
CA LEU A 650 25.70 19.28 6.35
C LEU A 650 25.01 20.63 6.13
N LEU A 651 23.74 20.64 5.71
CA LEU A 651 23.00 21.88 5.49
C LEU A 651 22.76 22.66 6.79
N ILE A 652 22.51 21.98 7.92
CA ILE A 652 22.41 22.62 9.25
C ILE A 652 23.75 23.27 9.63
N LEU A 653 24.87 22.56 9.43
CA LEU A 653 26.21 23.08 9.72
C LEU A 653 26.54 24.31 8.86
N VAL A 654 26.27 24.24 7.56
CA VAL A 654 26.47 25.37 6.63
C VAL A 654 25.56 26.55 7.01
N SER A 655 24.29 26.30 7.33
CA SER A 655 23.37 27.39 7.73
C SER A 655 23.76 28.06 9.04
N SER A 656 24.54 27.39 9.89
CA SER A 656 25.01 27.95 11.17
C SER A 656 26.19 28.91 11.03
N LYS A 657 26.96 28.83 9.94
CA LYS A 657 28.17 29.63 9.68
C LYS A 657 27.94 30.82 8.75
N ASP A 658 26.92 30.79 7.89
CA ASP A 658 26.74 31.79 6.84
C ASP A 658 25.68 32.85 7.21
N ASN A 659 26.06 34.13 7.15
CA ASN A 659 25.18 35.29 7.40
C ASN A 659 24.58 35.90 6.11
N GLN A 660 24.93 35.38 4.91
CA GLN A 660 24.40 35.88 3.66
C GLN A 660 22.98 35.38 3.39
N VAL A 661 21.99 36.28 3.53
CA VAL A 661 20.55 35.98 3.40
C VAL A 661 20.15 35.34 2.07
N ASN A 662 20.86 35.56 0.96
CA ASN A 662 20.52 34.94 -0.32
C ASN A 662 20.94 33.47 -0.44
N ARG A 663 22.10 33.06 0.10
CA ARG A 663 22.53 31.64 0.11
C ARG A 663 21.67 30.79 1.03
N LEU A 664 21.24 31.39 2.12
CA LEU A 664 20.35 30.81 3.10
C LEU A 664 18.95 30.40 2.57
N LYS A 665 18.52 30.95 1.43
CA LYS A 665 17.26 30.58 0.75
C LYS A 665 17.35 29.19 0.11
N TYR A 666 18.41 28.95 -0.65
CA TYR A 666 18.66 27.65 -1.29
C TYR A 666 18.90 26.56 -0.25
N ILE A 667 19.62 26.87 0.82
CA ILE A 667 19.87 25.93 1.93
C ILE A 667 18.55 25.44 2.55
N LEU A 668 17.57 26.33 2.76
CA LEU A 668 16.26 25.97 3.31
C LEU A 668 15.43 25.08 2.39
N PHE A 669 15.48 25.35 1.09
CA PHE A 669 14.81 24.53 0.09
C PHE A 669 15.35 23.10 0.11
N PHE A 670 16.69 22.94 0.11
CA PHE A 670 17.29 21.61 0.22
C PHE A 670 17.05 20.96 1.58
N GLN A 671 17.03 21.72 2.69
CA GLN A 671 16.67 21.20 4.00
C GLN A 671 15.24 20.62 4.03
N ALA A 672 14.29 21.27 3.36
CA ALA A 672 12.93 20.76 3.27
C ALA A 672 12.86 19.44 2.49
N ILE A 673 13.55 19.35 1.35
CA ILE A 673 13.61 18.13 0.53
C ILE A 673 14.22 16.98 1.34
N PHE A 674 15.39 17.18 1.96
CA PHE A 674 16.08 16.12 2.69
C PHE A 674 15.37 15.74 3.99
N ALA A 675 14.67 16.67 4.65
CA ALA A 675 13.85 16.34 5.82
C ALA A 675 12.67 15.43 5.46
N VAL A 676 11.98 15.71 4.35
CA VAL A 676 10.90 14.85 3.85
C VAL A 676 11.44 13.47 3.44
N MET A 677 12.57 13.44 2.73
CA MET A 677 13.20 12.18 2.32
C MET A 677 13.65 11.35 3.52
N LEU A 678 14.25 11.98 4.54
CA LEU A 678 14.66 11.34 5.78
C LEU A 678 13.45 10.75 6.52
N LEU A 679 12.33 11.47 6.58
CA LEU A 679 11.11 11.00 7.22
C LEU A 679 10.58 9.72 6.54
N ILE A 680 10.44 9.75 5.21
CA ILE A 680 10.00 8.58 4.42
C ILE A 680 10.94 7.39 4.64
N SER A 681 12.25 7.60 4.49
CA SER A 681 13.22 6.50 4.62
C SER A 681 13.25 5.92 6.03
N THR A 682 13.11 6.75 7.07
CA THR A 682 13.09 6.28 8.47
C THR A 682 11.82 5.48 8.75
N GLU A 683 10.67 5.94 8.26
CA GLU A 683 9.39 5.25 8.39
C GLU A 683 9.48 3.83 7.82
N ILE A 684 9.99 3.70 6.59
CA ILE A 684 10.12 2.41 5.90
C ILE A 684 11.07 1.47 6.64
N VAL A 685 12.25 1.95 7.05
CA VAL A 685 13.25 1.11 7.75
C VAL A 685 12.72 0.62 9.08
N VAL A 686 12.08 1.49 9.86
CA VAL A 686 11.61 1.08 11.19
C VAL A 686 10.39 0.16 11.07
N ILE A 687 9.46 0.40 10.14
CA ILE A 687 8.34 -0.54 9.89
C ILE A 687 8.88 -1.91 9.47
N HIS A 688 9.90 -1.97 8.61
CA HIS A 688 10.53 -3.22 8.19
C HIS A 688 11.18 -3.94 9.37
N TRP A 689 11.98 -3.23 10.18
CA TRP A 689 12.61 -3.79 11.37
C TRP A 689 11.59 -4.28 12.41
N MET A 690 10.52 -3.50 12.67
CA MET A 690 9.46 -3.88 13.60
C MET A 690 8.66 -5.10 13.13
N ARG A 691 8.47 -5.27 11.81
CA ARG A 691 7.81 -6.45 11.24
C ARG A 691 8.52 -7.75 11.63
N GLU A 692 9.85 -7.71 11.69
CA GLU A 692 10.67 -8.88 12.01
C GLU A 692 10.77 -9.15 13.52
N HIS A 693 10.59 -8.14 14.36
CA HIS A 693 10.97 -8.22 15.79
C HIS A 693 9.83 -8.01 16.79
N ILE A 694 8.63 -7.51 16.40
CA ILE A 694 7.59 -7.07 17.36
C ILE A 694 6.16 -7.46 16.94
N HIS A 695 5.29 -7.78 17.92
CA HIS A 695 3.86 -8.06 17.75
C HIS A 695 3.01 -6.86 17.27
N SER A 696 1.91 -7.13 16.57
CA SER A 696 1.09 -6.18 15.76
C SER A 696 0.62 -4.89 16.46
N VAL A 697 0.34 -4.92 17.77
CA VAL A 697 -0.21 -3.76 18.50
C VAL A 697 0.78 -2.58 18.57
N SER A 698 2.09 -2.86 18.61
CA SER A 698 3.11 -1.80 18.68
C SER A 698 3.30 -1.06 17.35
N ILE A 699 2.94 -1.70 16.23
CA ILE A 699 3.15 -1.16 14.87
C ILE A 699 2.16 -0.02 14.59
N GLU A 700 0.88 -0.16 14.97
CA GLU A 700 -0.12 0.90 14.79
C GLU A 700 0.25 2.18 15.55
N THR A 701 0.74 2.05 16.78
CA THR A 701 1.17 3.19 17.60
C THR A 701 2.32 3.93 16.94
N PHE A 702 3.24 3.19 16.31
CA PHE A 702 4.39 3.75 15.62
C PHE A 702 3.99 4.48 14.33
N ILE A 703 3.13 3.87 13.50
CA ILE A 703 2.60 4.51 12.29
C ILE A 703 1.84 5.78 12.64
N THR A 704 1.03 5.75 13.71
CA THR A 704 0.34 6.95 14.21
C THR A 704 1.33 8.05 14.58
N ALA A 705 2.45 7.72 15.23
CA ALA A 705 3.50 8.69 15.54
C ALA A 705 4.13 9.31 14.27
N PHE A 706 4.38 8.50 13.23
CA PHE A 706 4.89 9.00 11.94
C PHE A 706 3.89 9.89 11.21
N ASN A 707 2.62 9.49 11.19
CA ASN A 707 1.54 10.30 10.65
C ASN A 707 1.43 11.67 11.35
N VAL A 708 1.68 11.75 12.67
CA VAL A 708 1.78 13.04 13.38
C VAL A 708 2.99 13.85 12.90
N LEU A 709 4.16 13.23 12.72
CA LEU A 709 5.37 13.89 12.22
C LEU A 709 5.18 14.47 10.81
N TRP A 710 4.40 13.81 9.96
CA TRP A 710 4.03 14.27 8.61
C TRP A 710 3.30 15.62 8.60
N TRP A 711 2.63 15.98 9.69
CA TRP A 711 2.01 17.31 9.84
C TRP A 711 2.93 18.31 10.54
N LEU A 712 3.68 17.87 11.55
CA LEU A 712 4.54 18.75 12.34
C LEU A 712 5.77 19.25 11.58
N ILE A 713 6.46 18.40 10.83
CA ILE A 713 7.70 18.76 10.13
C ILE A 713 7.44 19.83 9.05
N PRO A 714 6.44 19.68 8.16
CA PRO A 714 6.09 20.73 7.21
C PRO A 714 5.66 22.04 7.89
N ALA A 715 4.94 21.97 9.02
CA ALA A 715 4.55 23.16 9.78
C ALA A 715 5.77 23.93 10.33
N ILE A 716 6.76 23.22 10.87
CA ILE A 716 8.03 23.81 11.33
C ILE A 716 8.78 24.45 10.15
N LEU A 717 8.91 23.74 9.03
CA LEU A 717 9.58 24.25 7.84
C LEU A 717 8.88 25.48 7.25
N LEU A 718 7.55 25.48 7.21
CA LEU A 718 6.74 26.60 6.74
C LEU A 718 6.92 27.83 7.66
N HIS A 719 6.92 27.63 8.97
CA HIS A 719 7.18 28.72 9.92
C HIS A 719 8.58 29.33 9.74
N ILE A 720 9.61 28.49 9.61
CA ILE A 720 10.99 28.96 9.31
C ILE A 720 11.03 29.69 7.96
N ALA A 721 10.31 29.20 6.96
CA ALA A 721 10.21 29.83 5.65
C ALA A 721 9.57 31.21 5.73
N VAL A 722 8.42 31.36 6.41
CA VAL A 722 7.76 32.66 6.60
C VAL A 722 8.68 33.65 7.30
N GLU A 723 9.38 33.23 8.35
CA GLU A 723 10.36 34.08 9.04
C GLU A 723 11.46 34.59 8.11
N ARG A 724 12.00 33.70 7.26
CA ARG A 724 13.18 34.01 6.46
C ARG A 724 12.88 34.67 5.12
N PHE A 725 11.74 34.36 4.50
CA PHE A 725 11.36 34.83 3.17
C PHE A 725 10.39 36.00 3.22
N PHE A 726 9.63 36.16 4.30
CA PHE A 726 8.65 37.23 4.44
C PHE A 726 9.09 38.26 5.48
N TRP A 727 9.28 37.86 6.75
CA TRP A 727 9.54 38.81 7.84
C TRP A 727 10.90 39.49 7.73
N LEU A 728 12.00 38.74 7.66
CA LEU A 728 13.36 39.33 7.58
C LEU A 728 13.58 40.24 6.36
N PRO A 729 13.12 39.90 5.14
CA PRO A 729 13.24 40.79 3.98
C PRO A 729 12.40 42.07 4.12
N LEU A 730 11.21 41.96 4.73
CA LEU A 730 10.34 43.12 4.99
C LEU A 730 11.00 44.11 5.96
N GLU A 731 11.61 43.62 7.03
CA GLU A 731 12.36 44.47 7.99
C GLU A 731 13.53 45.18 7.33
N LYS A 732 14.28 44.48 6.48
CA LYS A 732 15.40 45.08 5.73
C LYS A 732 14.94 46.15 4.75
N LYS A 733 13.82 45.93 4.06
CA LYS A 733 13.29 46.89 3.07
C LYS A 733 12.67 48.13 3.73
N THR A 734 12.04 47.96 4.89
CA THR A 734 11.31 49.04 5.58
C THR A 734 12.14 49.74 6.65
N GLY A 735 13.26 49.17 7.09
CA GLY A 735 14.10 49.70 8.18
C GLY A 735 13.42 49.67 9.55
N ARG A 736 12.28 48.98 9.68
CA ARG A 736 11.48 48.88 10.90
C ARG A 736 11.35 47.42 11.30
N THR A 737 11.37 47.16 12.61
CA THR A 737 11.14 45.80 13.13
C THR A 737 9.66 45.45 13.09
N VAL A 738 9.37 44.24 12.61
CA VAL A 738 8.03 43.65 12.61
C VAL A 738 7.66 43.34 14.06
N PRO A 739 6.46 43.75 14.53
CA PRO A 739 6.02 43.43 15.87
C PRO A 739 6.01 41.91 16.14
N ASN A 740 6.51 41.50 17.30
CA ASN A 740 6.52 40.09 17.72
C ASN A 740 5.12 39.46 17.71
N LEU A 741 4.08 40.25 17.93
CA LEU A 741 2.68 39.79 17.86
C LEU A 741 2.34 39.25 16.47
N MET A 742 2.79 39.89 15.39
CA MET A 742 2.51 39.41 14.02
C MET A 742 3.23 38.09 13.73
N ARG A 743 4.49 37.97 14.18
CA ARG A 743 5.24 36.72 14.05
C ARG A 743 4.55 35.59 14.82
N PHE A 744 4.14 35.86 16.07
CA PHE A 744 3.42 34.92 16.91
C PHE A 744 2.10 34.47 16.27
N LEU A 745 1.29 35.38 15.75
CA LEU A 745 0.02 35.04 15.11
C LEU A 745 0.21 34.17 13.87
N THR A 746 1.22 34.46 13.04
CA THR A 746 1.53 33.60 11.88
C THR A 746 2.00 32.21 12.28
N ALA A 747 2.86 32.09 13.30
CA ALA A 747 3.30 30.81 13.82
C ALA A 747 2.13 30.01 14.42
N LEU A 748 1.29 30.67 15.21
CA LEU A 748 0.10 30.08 15.83
C LEU A 748 -0.85 29.52 14.76
N LEU A 749 -1.10 30.27 13.69
CA LEU A 749 -1.97 29.82 12.60
C LEU A 749 -1.42 28.55 11.91
N ILE A 750 -0.12 28.53 11.61
CA ILE A 750 0.54 27.38 10.97
C ILE A 750 0.41 26.12 11.83
N TYR A 751 0.68 26.22 13.14
CA TYR A 751 0.57 25.08 14.04
C TYR A 751 -0.87 24.66 14.34
N LEU A 752 -1.83 25.60 14.37
CA LEU A 752 -3.25 25.26 14.49
C LEU A 752 -3.76 24.47 13.28
N LEU A 753 -3.36 24.86 12.06
CA LEU A 753 -3.70 24.12 10.85
C LEU A 753 -3.11 22.70 10.89
N ALA A 754 -1.85 22.56 11.31
CA ALA A 754 -1.22 21.25 11.48
C ALA A 754 -1.94 20.41 12.55
N LEU A 755 -2.32 21.00 13.68
CA LEU A 755 -3.07 20.32 14.73
C LEU A 755 -4.44 19.83 14.25
N PHE A 756 -5.19 20.66 13.52
CA PHE A 756 -6.48 20.24 12.94
C PHE A 756 -6.29 19.15 11.87
N GLY A 757 -5.23 19.23 11.08
CA GLY A 757 -4.84 18.17 10.16
C GLY A 757 -4.57 16.85 10.87
N ILE A 758 -3.81 16.88 11.97
CA ILE A 758 -3.55 15.71 12.83
C ILE A 758 -4.85 15.13 13.38
N ILE A 759 -5.72 15.96 13.97
CA ILE A 759 -6.98 15.50 14.56
C ILE A 759 -7.90 14.88 13.50
N GLY A 760 -8.03 15.50 12.33
CA GLY A 760 -8.93 15.08 11.27
C GLY A 760 -8.44 13.90 10.44
N PHE A 761 -7.16 13.90 10.04
CA PHE A 761 -6.60 12.91 9.13
C PHE A 761 -5.81 11.80 9.81
N VAL A 762 -5.21 12.06 10.98
CA VAL A 762 -4.42 11.03 11.70
C VAL A 762 -5.25 10.28 12.72
N PHE A 763 -6.07 11.01 13.50
CA PHE A 763 -6.94 10.41 14.51
C PHE A 763 -8.38 10.17 14.04
N GLU A 764 -8.69 10.58 12.80
CA GLU A 764 -10.02 10.43 12.18
C GLU A 764 -11.16 10.97 13.07
N ARG A 765 -10.88 12.03 13.85
CA ARG A 765 -11.86 12.62 14.76
C ARG A 765 -12.60 13.78 14.10
N PRO A 766 -13.91 13.93 14.36
CA PRO A 766 -14.70 15.02 13.80
C PRO A 766 -14.26 16.38 14.35
N ILE A 767 -13.66 17.20 13.49
CA ILE A 767 -13.14 18.54 13.82
C ILE A 767 -14.28 19.52 14.19
N THR A 768 -15.50 19.25 13.72
CA THR A 768 -16.70 20.10 13.92
C THR A 768 -17.00 20.38 15.39
N SER A 769 -16.82 19.39 16.27
CA SER A 769 -17.04 19.52 17.72
C SER A 769 -16.04 20.46 18.40
N LEU A 770 -14.76 20.38 18.01
CA LEU A 770 -13.68 21.24 18.52
C LEU A 770 -13.80 22.66 17.99
N LEU A 771 -14.15 22.82 16.71
CA LEU A 771 -14.36 24.14 16.10
C LEU A 771 -15.50 24.91 16.79
N ALA A 772 -16.61 24.23 17.10
CA ALA A 772 -17.75 24.83 17.80
C ALA A 772 -17.36 25.44 19.16
N THR A 773 -16.54 24.73 19.96
CA THR A 773 -16.06 25.23 21.27
C THR A 773 -14.98 26.31 21.14
N SER A 774 -14.11 26.20 20.14
CA SER A 774 -13.05 27.18 19.85
C SER A 774 -13.57 28.54 19.40
N GLY A 775 -14.79 28.59 18.83
CA GLY A 775 -15.43 29.83 18.38
C GLY A 775 -15.65 30.85 19.51
N VAL A 776 -15.97 30.38 20.72
CA VAL A 776 -16.15 31.24 21.90
C VAL A 776 -14.82 31.88 22.32
N VAL A 777 -13.74 31.10 22.33
CA VAL A 777 -12.39 31.59 22.67
C VAL A 777 -11.88 32.55 21.59
N ALA A 778 -12.08 32.23 20.31
CA ALA A 778 -11.72 33.10 19.19
C ALA A 778 -12.48 34.44 19.24
N MET A 779 -13.75 34.42 19.64
CA MET A 779 -14.55 35.63 19.85
C MET A 779 -13.99 36.49 21.00
N ILE A 780 -13.67 35.89 22.15
CA ILE A 780 -13.10 36.60 23.30
C ILE A 780 -11.74 37.24 22.94
N VAL A 781 -10.86 36.48 22.27
CA VAL A 781 -9.56 36.98 21.81
C VAL A 781 -9.73 38.07 20.74
N GLY A 782 -10.68 37.89 19.81
CA GLY A 782 -11.02 38.89 18.79
C GLY A 782 -11.45 40.21 19.41
N LEU A 783 -12.33 40.18 20.42
CA LEU A 783 -12.76 41.35 21.18
C LEU A 783 -11.59 42.02 21.91
N ALA A 784 -10.70 41.25 22.52
CA ALA A 784 -9.53 41.79 23.23
C ALA A 784 -8.50 42.45 22.29
N VAL A 785 -8.34 41.93 21.07
CA VAL A 785 -7.38 42.45 20.07
C VAL A 785 -7.99 43.58 19.22
N GLN A 786 -9.32 43.74 19.19
CA GLN A 786 -10.04 44.69 18.35
C GLN A 786 -9.46 46.11 18.39
N MET A 787 -9.17 46.65 19.57
CA MET A 787 -8.62 48.00 19.73
C MET A 787 -7.18 48.12 19.21
N ASN A 788 -6.36 47.08 19.39
CA ASN A 788 -5.01 47.06 18.85
C ASN A 788 -5.03 47.02 17.32
N LEU A 789 -5.91 46.19 16.75
CA LEU A 789 -6.05 46.02 15.31
C LEU A 789 -6.60 47.28 14.63
N SER A 790 -7.59 47.93 15.25
CA SER A 790 -8.13 49.22 14.79
C SER A 790 -7.04 50.28 14.70
N ASN A 791 -6.17 50.39 15.71
CA ASN A 791 -5.04 51.32 15.67
C ASN A 791 -4.07 51.05 14.50
N ILE A 792 -3.82 49.77 14.17
CA ILE A 792 -2.95 49.40 13.02
C ILE A 792 -3.58 49.85 11.71
N PHE A 793 -4.84 49.48 11.48
CA PHE A 793 -5.52 49.82 10.23
C PHE A 793 -5.67 51.32 10.05
N SER A 794 -6.04 52.06 11.11
CA SER A 794 -6.05 53.52 11.08
C SER A 794 -4.67 54.11 10.82
N GLY A 795 -3.60 53.54 11.40
CA GLY A 795 -2.23 53.98 11.13
C GLY A 795 -1.78 53.80 9.67
N ILE A 796 -2.19 52.70 9.04
CA ILE A 796 -1.93 52.43 7.61
C ILE A 796 -2.75 53.40 6.75
N ALA A 797 -4.05 53.56 7.04
CA ALA A 797 -4.95 54.44 6.30
C ALA A 797 -4.47 55.90 6.33
N LEU A 798 -4.14 56.44 7.51
CA LEU A 798 -3.63 57.80 7.68
C LEU A 798 -2.34 58.05 6.87
N ASN A 799 -1.50 57.04 6.71
CA ASN A 799 -0.26 57.13 5.93
C ASN A 799 -0.52 57.12 4.42
N ILE A 800 -1.49 56.31 3.96
CA ILE A 800 -1.89 56.19 2.56
C ILE A 800 -2.63 57.45 2.09
N GLU A 801 -3.60 57.92 2.88
CA GLU A 801 -4.42 59.10 2.55
C GLU A 801 -3.63 60.42 2.68
N ARG A 802 -2.49 60.40 3.38
CA ARG A 802 -1.64 61.58 3.66
C ARG A 802 -2.42 62.78 4.22
N SER A 803 -3.48 62.51 4.98
CA SER A 803 -4.29 63.52 5.66
C SER A 803 -3.52 64.26 6.77
N LEU A 804 -2.45 63.65 7.27
CA LEU A 804 -1.49 64.20 8.24
C LEU A 804 -0.06 63.95 7.77
N ARG A 805 0.80 64.97 7.85
CA ARG A 805 2.23 64.83 7.59
C ARG A 805 3.05 65.20 8.82
N ILE A 806 4.21 64.57 8.96
CA ILE A 806 5.18 64.97 9.98
C ILE A 806 5.62 66.40 9.67
N GLY A 807 5.42 67.30 10.63
CA GLY A 807 5.66 68.73 10.49
C GLY A 807 4.39 69.59 10.51
N ASP A 808 3.22 69.01 10.25
CA ASP A 808 1.95 69.76 10.18
C ASP A 808 1.51 70.25 11.57
N TRP A 809 0.99 71.48 11.63
CA TRP A 809 0.28 71.98 12.82
C TRP A 809 -1.18 71.55 12.76
N VAL A 810 -1.63 70.82 13.78
CA VAL A 810 -2.96 70.21 13.78
C VAL A 810 -3.66 70.33 15.12
N LYS A 811 -4.99 70.34 15.08
CA LYS A 811 -5.86 70.12 16.24
C LYS A 811 -6.73 68.90 15.95
N ILE A 812 -6.69 67.91 16.84
CA ILE A 812 -7.36 66.62 16.66
C ILE A 812 -8.43 66.51 17.76
N GLY A 813 -9.70 66.57 17.39
CA GLY A 813 -10.83 66.52 18.33
C GLY A 813 -10.71 67.55 19.46
N THR A 814 -10.81 67.07 20.71
CA THR A 814 -10.73 67.90 21.92
C THR A 814 -9.30 68.08 22.46
N PHE A 815 -8.30 67.50 21.81
CA PHE A 815 -6.90 67.60 22.26
C PHE A 815 -6.30 68.97 21.96
N ASP A 816 -5.29 69.35 22.75
CA ASP A 816 -4.51 70.58 22.54
C ASP A 816 -3.88 70.58 21.14
N GLU A 817 -3.85 71.75 20.49
CA GLU A 817 -3.17 71.90 19.21
C GLU A 817 -1.65 71.68 19.34
N GLY A 818 -1.07 71.04 18.34
CA GLY A 818 0.34 70.70 18.34
C GLY A 818 0.90 70.40 16.96
N LYS A 819 2.23 70.31 16.87
CA LYS A 819 2.94 69.95 15.65
C LYS A 819 3.14 68.44 15.59
N VAL A 820 2.80 67.79 14.49
CA VAL A 820 3.03 66.35 14.31
C VAL A 820 4.54 66.09 14.26
N VAL A 821 5.08 65.41 15.27
CA VAL A 821 6.53 65.12 15.38
C VAL A 821 6.87 63.70 14.95
N ASN A 822 5.95 62.75 15.12
CA ASN A 822 6.18 61.35 14.76
C ASN A 822 4.85 60.63 14.50
N MET A 823 4.86 59.69 13.56
CA MET A 823 3.74 58.80 13.26
C MET A 823 4.25 57.37 13.12
N ASN A 824 3.72 56.47 13.94
CA ASN A 824 3.96 55.04 13.81
C ASN A 824 2.64 54.30 13.54
N TRP A 825 2.70 52.97 13.44
CA TRP A 825 1.52 52.17 13.11
C TRP A 825 0.45 52.15 14.22
N ARG A 826 0.75 52.58 15.45
CA ARG A 826 -0.16 52.55 16.61
C ARG A 826 -0.63 53.94 17.05
N VAL A 827 0.26 54.93 17.03
CA VAL A 827 0.05 56.26 17.58
C VAL A 827 0.61 57.35 16.67
N THR A 828 -0.04 58.52 16.74
CA THR A 828 0.44 59.79 16.19
C THR A 828 0.86 60.67 17.35
N GLN A 829 2.07 61.19 17.30
CA GLN A 829 2.63 62.02 18.36
C GLN A 829 2.66 63.47 17.90
N ILE A 830 2.04 64.35 18.69
CA ILE A 830 2.06 65.79 18.47
C ILE A 830 2.80 66.49 19.61
N GLU A 831 3.64 67.46 19.29
CA GLU A 831 4.26 68.34 20.27
C GLU A 831 3.34 69.54 20.49
N THR A 832 2.78 69.65 21.69
CA THR A 832 1.85 70.72 22.04
C THR A 832 2.60 72.04 22.24
N ARG A 833 1.90 73.18 22.11
CA ARG A 833 2.49 74.49 22.41
C ARG A 833 2.95 74.66 23.87
N LYS A 834 2.45 73.81 24.78
CA LYS A 834 2.84 73.76 26.20
C LYS A 834 4.17 73.01 26.42
N GLY A 835 4.79 72.47 25.36
CA GLY A 835 6.13 71.88 25.38
C GLY A 835 6.19 70.38 25.70
N TYR A 836 5.06 69.67 25.74
CA TYR A 836 5.04 68.21 25.92
C TYR A 836 4.53 67.48 24.67
N ILE A 837 4.97 66.22 24.53
CA ILE A 837 4.55 65.32 23.46
C ILE A 837 3.28 64.59 23.89
N LEU A 838 2.19 64.81 23.16
CA LEU A 838 0.93 64.08 23.30
C LEU A 838 0.91 62.91 22.30
N SER A 839 0.77 61.69 22.82
CA SER A 839 0.67 60.48 21.99
C SER A 839 -0.78 60.03 21.87
N ILE A 840 -1.35 60.16 20.67
CA ILE A 840 -2.76 59.88 20.40
C ILE A 840 -2.86 58.55 19.65
N PRO A 841 -3.71 57.60 20.07
CA PRO A 841 -3.97 56.37 19.32
C PRO A 841 -4.47 56.68 17.91
N ASN A 842 -3.96 55.97 16.90
CA ASN A 842 -4.35 56.23 15.51
C ASN A 842 -5.84 56.00 15.25
N SER A 843 -6.48 55.05 15.97
CA SER A 843 -7.93 54.86 15.89
C SER A 843 -8.67 56.12 16.32
N THR A 844 -8.19 56.78 17.39
CA THR A 844 -8.74 58.06 17.88
C THR A 844 -8.48 59.18 16.89
N VAL A 845 -7.28 59.27 16.28
CA VAL A 845 -6.97 60.28 15.27
C VAL A 845 -7.87 60.14 14.05
N SER A 846 -8.05 58.92 13.56
CA SER A 846 -8.85 58.62 12.36
C SER A 846 -10.35 58.88 12.55
N THR A 847 -10.86 58.81 13.77
CA THR A 847 -12.29 59.05 14.06
C THR A 847 -12.58 60.44 14.62
N SER A 848 -11.55 61.25 14.89
CA SER A 848 -11.72 62.62 15.41
C SER A 848 -11.74 63.61 14.25
N ASP A 849 -12.38 64.76 14.45
CA ASP A 849 -12.25 65.88 13.53
C ASP A 849 -10.81 66.39 13.53
N ILE A 850 -10.18 66.43 12.34
CA ILE A 850 -8.80 66.88 12.15
C ILE A 850 -8.83 68.26 11.50
N HIS A 851 -8.38 69.28 12.24
CA HIS A 851 -8.11 70.59 11.68
C HIS A 851 -6.61 70.68 11.37
N ASN A 852 -6.25 70.65 10.09
CA ASN A 852 -4.87 70.82 9.64
C ASN A 852 -4.62 72.28 9.24
N PHE A 853 -3.71 72.94 9.95
CA PHE A 853 -3.39 74.36 9.75
C PHE A 853 -2.20 74.58 8.80
N SER A 854 -1.60 73.51 8.28
CA SER A 854 -0.45 73.53 7.37
C SER A 854 -0.81 73.13 5.93
N TYR A 855 -1.99 72.57 5.69
CA TYR A 855 -2.42 72.09 4.38
C TYR A 855 -3.62 72.90 3.85
N PRO A 856 -3.67 73.29 2.55
CA PRO A 856 -2.74 72.94 1.46
C PRO A 856 -1.55 73.90 1.24
N ASP A 857 -1.59 75.13 1.74
CA ASP A 857 -0.67 76.22 1.33
C ASP A 857 0.05 76.93 2.50
N ASP A 858 0.15 76.33 3.70
CA ASP A 858 0.76 76.92 4.92
C ASP A 858 0.24 78.33 5.29
N GLN A 859 -0.90 78.74 4.71
CA GLN A 859 -1.53 80.04 4.89
C GLN A 859 -2.86 79.86 5.62
N TYR A 860 -3.04 80.58 6.74
CA TYR A 860 -4.19 80.39 7.61
C TYR A 860 -4.91 81.71 7.89
N TRP A 861 -6.25 81.65 8.00
CA TRP A 861 -7.08 82.80 8.32
C TRP A 861 -7.21 83.00 9.83
N LEU A 862 -6.79 84.18 10.30
CA LEU A 862 -6.96 84.61 11.66
C LEU A 862 -8.14 85.58 11.76
N LEU A 863 -8.91 85.42 12.83
CA LEU A 863 -10.03 86.26 13.20
C LEU A 863 -9.68 87.00 14.49
N SER A 864 -9.90 88.31 14.51
CA SER A 864 -9.80 89.15 15.71
C SER A 864 -11.05 90.02 15.82
N ARG A 865 -11.60 90.16 17.02
CA ARG A 865 -12.78 91.00 17.30
C ARG A 865 -12.38 92.26 18.03
N VAL A 866 -12.84 93.40 17.55
CA VAL A 866 -12.52 94.72 18.10
C VAL A 866 -13.84 95.41 18.50
N PRO A 867 -14.15 95.48 19.81
CA PRO A 867 -15.33 96.19 20.29
C PRO A 867 -15.08 97.71 20.32
N LEU A 868 -16.00 98.48 19.77
CA LEU A 868 -15.92 99.94 19.65
C LEU A 868 -17.27 100.59 19.97
N ASP A 869 -17.24 101.88 20.31
CA ASP A 869 -18.44 102.70 20.54
C ASP A 869 -19.13 103.02 19.18
N PRO A 870 -20.43 102.73 19.01
CA PRO A 870 -21.16 102.89 17.75
C PRO A 870 -21.43 104.34 17.36
N LYS A 871 -21.05 105.34 18.17
CA LYS A 871 -21.14 106.76 17.78
C LYS A 871 -20.27 107.12 16.57
N HIS A 872 -19.30 106.28 16.25
CA HIS A 872 -18.38 106.49 15.13
C HIS A 872 -18.95 105.90 13.83
N ASP A 873 -18.80 106.64 12.73
CA ASP A 873 -19.24 106.23 11.39
C ASP A 873 -18.61 104.86 11.02
N PRO A 874 -19.41 103.80 10.81
CA PRO A 874 -18.91 102.46 10.55
C PRO A 874 -17.96 102.36 9.37
N ILE A 875 -18.19 103.16 8.31
CA ILE A 875 -17.36 103.12 7.10
C ILE A 875 -15.95 103.63 7.42
N LYS A 876 -15.86 104.71 8.22
CA LYS A 876 -14.57 105.26 8.66
C LYS A 876 -13.83 104.31 9.60
N VAL A 877 -14.56 103.63 10.48
CA VAL A 877 -13.97 102.64 11.40
C VAL A 877 -13.39 101.46 10.61
N GLU A 878 -14.13 100.93 9.64
CA GLU A 878 -13.64 99.84 8.78
C GLU A 878 -12.38 100.26 8.00
N GLU A 879 -12.32 101.48 7.47
CA GLU A 879 -11.14 102.02 6.77
C GLU A 879 -9.91 102.14 7.70
N ILE A 880 -10.11 102.66 8.92
CA ILE A 880 -9.04 102.78 9.92
C ILE A 880 -8.51 101.40 10.32
N LEU A 881 -9.40 100.45 10.59
CA LEU A 881 -9.03 99.08 10.93
C LEU A 881 -8.34 98.37 9.75
N MET A 882 -8.76 98.65 8.51
CA MET A 882 -8.13 98.11 7.29
C MET A 882 -6.69 98.60 7.18
N ASN A 883 -6.46 99.90 7.35
CA ASN A 883 -5.12 100.48 7.33
C ASN A 883 -4.25 99.94 8.48
N ALA A 884 -4.84 99.75 9.66
CA ALA A 884 -4.14 99.18 10.81
C ALA A 884 -3.61 97.76 10.51
N VAL A 885 -4.43 96.92 9.89
CA VAL A 885 -4.02 95.55 9.52
C VAL A 885 -2.98 95.59 8.40
N LEU A 886 -3.19 96.38 7.35
CA LEU A 886 -2.26 96.49 6.22
C LEU A 886 -0.88 97.04 6.58
N SER A 887 -0.77 97.82 7.66
CA SER A 887 0.52 98.34 8.17
C SER A 887 1.43 97.28 8.81
N VAL A 888 0.92 96.07 9.10
CA VAL A 888 1.70 94.97 9.68
C VAL A 888 2.45 94.24 8.55
N GLU A 889 3.58 94.80 8.11
CA GLU A 889 4.23 94.41 6.84
C GLU A 889 4.78 92.99 6.75
N LYS A 890 5.20 92.37 7.87
CA LYS A 890 5.98 91.11 7.86
C LYS A 890 5.20 89.86 8.27
N ASP A 891 4.00 89.99 8.81
CA ASP A 891 3.29 88.87 9.45
C ASP A 891 1.92 88.55 8.77
N ILE A 892 1.54 89.28 7.72
CA ILE A 892 0.25 89.15 7.00
C ILE A 892 0.50 88.99 5.49
N VAL A 893 -0.27 88.11 4.84
CA VAL A 893 -0.23 87.90 3.38
C VAL A 893 -0.85 89.12 2.69
N LYS A 894 -0.04 89.94 2.01
CA LYS A 894 -0.51 91.19 1.38
C LYS A 894 -1.37 90.98 0.12
N ASP A 895 -1.14 89.88 -0.60
CA ASP A 895 -1.86 89.57 -1.85
C ASP A 895 -3.33 89.18 -1.61
N VAL A 896 -3.69 88.90 -0.36
CA VAL A 896 -5.07 88.59 0.04
C VAL A 896 -5.59 89.73 0.91
N LYS A 897 -6.50 90.55 0.36
CA LYS A 897 -7.07 91.69 1.08
C LYS A 897 -7.79 91.23 2.37
N PRO A 898 -7.44 91.77 3.56
CA PRO A 898 -8.18 91.52 4.79
C PRO A 898 -9.66 91.88 4.62
N ARG A 899 -10.53 91.18 5.32
CA ARG A 899 -11.97 91.50 5.38
C ARG A 899 -12.28 92.05 6.75
N ILE A 900 -12.95 93.20 6.77
CA ILE A 900 -13.40 93.86 7.98
C ILE A 900 -14.87 94.18 7.79
N TRP A 901 -15.67 93.83 8.78
CA TRP A 901 -17.09 94.14 8.78
C TRP A 901 -17.57 94.34 10.21
N LEU A 902 -18.62 95.12 10.37
CA LEU A 902 -19.40 95.17 11.59
C LEU A 902 -20.20 93.86 11.76
N GLU A 903 -19.88 93.06 12.78
CA GLU A 903 -20.53 91.77 13.07
C GLU A 903 -21.90 91.97 13.72
N ASN A 904 -21.96 92.80 14.76
CA ASN A 904 -23.19 93.16 15.45
C ASN A 904 -23.04 94.49 16.20
N ILE A 905 -24.18 95.09 16.54
CA ILE A 905 -24.29 96.13 17.56
C ILE A 905 -25.12 95.53 18.68
N GLN A 906 -24.51 95.28 19.83
CA GLN A 906 -25.21 94.75 21.00
C GLN A 906 -25.58 95.90 21.92
N VAL A 907 -26.84 95.88 22.39
CA VAL A 907 -27.37 96.79 23.41
C VAL A 907 -27.42 96.00 24.71
N GLU A 908 -26.46 96.22 25.60
CA GLU A 908 -26.46 95.55 26.91
C GLU A 908 -27.36 96.29 27.92
N ASN A 909 -27.46 97.62 27.81
CA ASN A 909 -28.35 98.47 28.62
C ASN A 909 -28.78 99.72 27.83
N VAL A 910 -29.84 100.41 28.28
CA VAL A 910 -30.47 101.57 27.60
C VAL A 910 -29.47 102.70 27.23
N SER A 911 -28.31 102.75 27.87
CA SER A 911 -27.26 103.76 27.67
C SER A 911 -25.97 103.30 26.98
N ASP A 912 -25.70 101.99 26.84
CA ASP A 912 -24.39 101.50 26.35
C ASP A 912 -24.58 100.54 25.17
N TRP A 913 -24.18 101.00 23.99
CA TRP A 913 -24.22 100.23 22.75
C TRP A 913 -22.77 99.90 22.39
N THR A 914 -22.49 98.65 21.99
CA THR A 914 -21.15 98.24 21.54
C THR A 914 -21.23 97.70 20.13
N ALA A 915 -20.47 98.29 19.21
CA ALA A 915 -20.27 97.80 17.85
C ALA A 915 -19.05 96.87 17.80
N THR A 916 -19.26 95.60 17.48
CA THR A 916 -18.16 94.62 17.35
C THR A 916 -17.71 94.52 15.90
N TYR A 917 -16.48 94.93 15.62
CA TYR A 917 -15.87 94.77 14.31
C TYR A 917 -15.05 93.49 14.26
N VAL A 918 -15.30 92.65 13.25
CA VAL A 918 -14.49 91.47 12.99
C VAL A 918 -13.43 91.81 11.96
N ILE A 919 -12.19 91.47 12.27
CA ILE A 919 -11.04 91.57 11.39
C ILE A 919 -10.61 90.17 11.01
N PHE A 920 -10.64 89.87 9.72
CA PHE A 920 -10.29 88.58 9.16
C PHE A 920 -9.15 88.73 8.16
N PHE A 921 -7.99 88.15 8.47
CA PHE A 921 -6.76 88.33 7.70
C PHE A 921 -5.96 87.03 7.60
N LYS A 922 -5.20 86.86 6.51
CA LYS A 922 -4.40 85.64 6.27
C LYS A 922 -2.96 85.85 6.75
N THR A 923 -2.39 84.88 7.45
CA THR A 923 -0.99 84.88 7.89
C THR A 923 -0.24 83.69 7.29
N GLU A 924 1.07 83.85 7.08
CA GLU A 924 1.97 82.78 6.69
C GLU A 924 2.49 82.12 7.96
N ASN A 925 2.35 80.80 8.07
CA ASN A 925 2.81 79.96 9.18
C ASN A 925 2.03 80.10 10.51
N TYR A 926 1.19 79.09 10.78
CA TYR A 926 0.37 78.97 12.00
C TYR A 926 1.20 79.00 13.30
N GLN A 927 2.47 78.59 13.28
CA GLN A 927 3.34 78.57 14.45
C GLN A 927 3.42 79.95 15.13
N HIS A 928 3.35 81.03 14.35
CA HIS A 928 3.49 82.40 14.86
C HIS A 928 2.17 83.10 15.21
N LYS A 929 1.02 82.43 15.14
CA LYS A 929 -0.34 82.98 15.38
C LYS A 929 -0.41 84.04 16.48
N PHE A 930 0.03 83.72 17.69
CA PHE A 930 -0.06 84.66 18.83
C PHE A 930 0.84 85.89 18.68
N ARG A 931 2.01 85.74 18.04
CA ARG A 931 2.90 86.86 17.70
C ARG A 931 2.22 87.78 16.69
N VAL A 932 1.61 87.21 15.67
CA VAL A 932 0.90 87.96 14.63
C VAL A 932 -0.31 88.69 15.19
N LEU A 933 -1.17 88.00 15.95
CA LEU A 933 -2.32 88.63 16.62
C LEU A 933 -1.90 89.77 17.53
N LYS A 934 -0.82 89.62 18.30
CA LYS A 934 -0.27 90.68 19.14
C LYS A 934 0.17 91.90 18.32
N ASN A 935 0.84 91.68 17.18
CA ASN A 935 1.29 92.76 16.30
C ASN A 935 0.11 93.49 15.65
N VAL A 936 -0.91 92.75 15.21
CA VAL A 936 -2.16 93.30 14.65
C VAL A 936 -2.90 94.13 15.70
N TRP A 937 -3.09 93.61 16.91
CA TRP A 937 -3.69 94.35 18.02
C TRP A 937 -2.93 95.62 18.37
N LYS A 938 -1.60 95.55 18.40
CA LYS A 938 -0.77 96.73 18.63
C LYS A 938 -0.99 97.78 17.54
N SER A 939 -1.10 97.36 16.28
CA SER A 939 -1.36 98.28 15.18
C SER A 939 -2.77 98.88 15.22
N ILE A 940 -3.79 98.06 15.50
CA ILE A 940 -5.17 98.50 15.70
C ILE A 940 -5.23 99.56 16.79
N TRP A 941 -4.59 99.31 17.93
CA TRP A 941 -4.55 100.26 19.03
C TRP A 941 -3.93 101.60 18.62
N VAL A 942 -2.81 101.58 17.88
CA VAL A 942 -2.15 102.80 17.41
C VAL A 942 -3.05 103.60 16.47
N HIS A 943 -3.67 102.94 15.48
CA HIS A 943 -4.47 103.61 14.45
C HIS A 943 -5.80 104.13 15.01
N LEU A 944 -6.46 103.38 15.88
CA LEU A 944 -7.69 103.84 16.56
C LEU A 944 -7.40 105.04 17.46
N ASN A 945 -6.31 104.99 18.24
CA ASN A 945 -5.94 106.08 19.13
C ASN A 945 -5.55 107.35 18.35
N GLN A 946 -4.87 107.22 17.22
CA GLN A 946 -4.57 108.35 16.31
C GLN A 946 -5.84 108.98 15.72
N ALA A 947 -6.90 108.19 15.51
CA ALA A 947 -8.19 108.68 15.04
C ALA A 947 -9.09 109.23 16.16
N GLY A 948 -8.63 109.25 17.41
CA GLY A 948 -9.43 109.67 18.57
C GLY A 948 -10.54 108.70 18.96
N ILE A 949 -10.46 107.44 18.49
CA ILE A 949 -11.43 106.38 18.78
C ILE A 949 -10.82 105.47 19.85
N MET A 950 -11.50 105.30 20.98
CA MET A 950 -11.08 104.35 22.02
C MET A 950 -11.92 103.07 21.95
N PRO A 951 -11.30 101.89 22.02
CA PRO A 951 -12.02 100.64 22.24
C PRO A 951 -12.83 100.72 23.54
N THR A 952 -14.06 100.25 23.50
CA THR A 952 -14.94 100.26 24.69
C THR A 952 -14.42 99.27 25.74
N THR A 953 -14.55 99.61 27.03
CA THR A 953 -14.13 98.75 28.15
C THR A 953 -15.14 97.64 28.48
N THR A 954 -16.34 97.67 27.91
CA THR A 954 -17.33 96.60 28.01
C THR A 954 -17.04 95.55 26.93
N ILE A 955 -16.39 94.46 27.34
CA ILE A 955 -16.39 93.22 26.57
C ILE A 955 -17.77 92.59 26.84
N PRO A 956 -18.62 92.34 25.83
CA PRO A 956 -19.86 91.65 26.09
C PRO A 956 -19.56 90.31 26.76
N ALA A 957 -20.33 89.97 27.79
CA ALA A 957 -20.26 88.66 28.43
C ALA A 957 -20.79 87.60 27.45
N LEU A 958 -20.01 87.29 26.42
CA LEU A 958 -20.11 86.01 25.73
C LEU A 958 -19.68 84.97 26.76
N GLU A 959 -20.68 84.24 27.24
CA GLU A 959 -20.50 83.01 27.99
C GLU A 959 -19.32 82.22 27.41
N ALA A 960 -18.53 81.64 28.29
CA ALA A 960 -17.43 80.73 27.96
C ALA A 960 -17.96 79.42 27.34
N GLU A 961 -18.86 79.50 26.36
CA GLU A 961 -19.08 78.46 25.38
C GLU A 961 -17.92 78.52 24.39
N GLN A 962 -16.96 77.63 24.63
CA GLN A 962 -15.98 77.10 23.70
C GLN A 962 -15.40 78.12 22.70
N GLU A 963 -14.09 78.37 22.78
CA GLU A 963 -13.27 78.82 21.65
C GLU A 963 -13.32 77.78 20.49
N GLN A 964 -14.49 77.60 19.89
CA GLN A 964 -14.65 77.20 18.52
C GLN A 964 -14.24 78.43 17.72
N ASN A 965 -12.96 78.50 17.38
CA ASN A 965 -12.53 79.27 16.22
C ASN A 965 -13.40 78.77 15.05
N ILE A 966 -14.44 79.52 14.73
CA ILE A 966 -15.29 79.28 13.57
C ILE A 966 -14.37 79.34 12.35
N VAL A 967 -14.02 78.18 11.80
CA VAL A 967 -13.32 78.06 10.52
C VAL A 967 -14.39 78.13 9.45
N LEU A 968 -14.73 79.34 9.00
CA LEU A 968 -15.62 79.50 7.84
C LEU A 968 -14.84 79.17 6.58
N ILE A 969 -15.25 78.09 5.90
CA ILE A 969 -14.81 77.76 4.55
C ILE A 969 -15.41 78.83 3.61
N PRO A 970 -14.71 79.27 2.54
CA PRO A 970 -15.19 80.35 1.66
C PRO A 970 -16.65 80.18 1.18
N SER A 971 -17.10 78.94 0.96
CA SER A 971 -18.48 78.63 0.54
C SER A 971 -19.56 78.98 1.59
N GLN A 972 -19.24 78.95 2.88
CA GLN A 972 -20.17 79.29 3.95
C GLN A 972 -20.24 80.81 4.19
N LEU A 973 -19.19 81.55 3.83
CA LEU A 973 -19.17 83.00 3.94
C LEU A 973 -20.13 83.67 2.95
N ASP A 974 -20.22 83.15 1.73
CA ASP A 974 -21.16 83.63 0.70
C ASP A 974 -22.63 83.30 1.05
N GLU A 975 -22.88 82.22 1.80
CA GLU A 975 -24.22 81.84 2.26
C GLU A 975 -24.72 82.75 3.41
N VAL A 976 -23.82 83.17 4.31
CA VAL A 976 -24.14 84.13 5.39
C VAL A 976 -24.35 85.54 4.82
N LEU A 977 -23.53 85.95 3.83
CA LEU A 977 -23.68 87.24 3.16
C LEU A 977 -24.93 87.33 2.27
N SER A 978 -25.38 86.20 1.70
CA SER A 978 -26.61 86.14 0.88
C SER A 978 -27.90 86.07 1.72
N LYS A 979 -27.89 85.41 2.88
CA LYS A 979 -29.05 85.40 3.81
C LYS A 979 -29.39 86.80 4.34
N ASN A 980 -28.39 87.68 4.53
CA ASN A 980 -28.62 89.06 4.95
C ASN A 980 -29.18 89.99 3.84
N LYS A 981 -29.14 89.60 2.56
CA LYS A 981 -29.73 90.38 1.46
C LYS A 981 -31.22 90.07 1.21
N LEU A 982 -31.70 88.87 1.56
CA LEU A 982 -33.07 88.43 1.27
C LEU A 982 -34.11 88.84 2.33
N GLN A 983 -33.68 89.33 3.50
CA GLN A 983 -34.59 89.70 4.59
C GLN A 983 -35.11 91.15 4.53
N ASN A 984 -34.64 91.97 3.58
CA ASN A 984 -35.02 93.39 3.42
C ASN A 984 -35.97 93.70 2.23
N MET A 985 -36.74 92.72 1.73
CA MET A 985 -37.73 92.95 0.65
C MET A 985 -39.19 92.57 0.99
N MET A 986 -39.60 92.49 2.26
CA MET A 986 -41.03 92.37 2.61
C MET A 986 -41.46 93.26 3.78
N THR A 987 -41.41 94.57 3.53
CA THR A 987 -42.37 95.57 4.04
C THR A 987 -43.02 96.28 2.84
N SER A 988 -44.13 95.69 2.37
CA SER A 988 -45.27 96.18 1.56
C SER A 988 -45.09 97.17 0.38
N ALA A 989 -44.95 96.63 -0.84
CA ALA A 989 -45.89 96.70 -1.97
C ALA A 989 -45.32 95.93 -3.17
#